data_AF-A0A6L3F383-F1
#
_entry.id   AF-A0A6L3F383-F1
#
_cell.length_a   1.000
_cell.length_b   1.000
_cell.length_c   1.000
_cell.angle_alpha   90.00
_cell.angle_beta   90.00
_cell.angle_gamma   90.00
#
_symmetry.space_group_name_H-M   'P 1'
#
loop_
_entity.id
_entity.type
_entity.pdbx_description
1 polymer ?
#
loop_
_entity_poly.entity_id
_entity_poly.type
_entity_poly.pdbx_seq_one_letter_code
_entity_poly.pdbx_strand_id
1 'polypeptide(L)'
;MKIATIVSKRPLLWVFLCFGILFFGATAFWVNRGEWLYPEQTKADATLNENLAEVTVGQSFVARQAGLQAIEIETDTSDVFAGQLILHLRNAPDAAQGIQQSTVTLPDGVDADGWVRFPLEILSDSHSKYYYFFIESVGEENGRFPIHYGPPESYFNGAMHIDGNPQEGQLTFRLSYNRTAMLYDLVKGIVASTGRGLVVILVFTLPGWALLLVFQLKRKRPFVQHWLEGISVAIGLSLSSYIILFLWADWINLHPGGMLVWLTVAISTAFLIWYYRVWQLRPHHVWSAVQTWADSDTVWADSATIFIAFIAATARFLMIRGLEMPLWDDSVQHAVITRRIMESGGLFQSWLPYSPHTTFSFHFGFHINSAVFAWVTGFDTPQALLWGGQLFNLFAVLTLYALAYRLKGAWAGTIVVLAAGVMMEFPLFYMNWGRYPQLMGQVILPIAMWWTWVTLNDDHAKSYRNLFWIIGGATLIVGSALSYYKMPFHYMAFVMALGIAMVKTARNLLDWRKWRTWVLTAVIAFILIFPWVSMLASRVLKPKATASSASIEPVVAGSFQSTIYAFLVAPFVELWQQIEAFSTDFPAMQTLTLLLGIIAVVWWGRNVAVPIIWMLILISLPILSGLSLPGTFLIEAFTIRTSLYMPLSLIWAVAVGTIL
;
A
#
# COMPACT_ATOMS: atom_id res chain seq x y z
N MET A 1 10.33 0.59 48.07
CA MET A 1 9.96 -0.35 46.99
C MET A 1 9.27 0.30 45.77
N LYS A 2 9.19 1.65 45.66
CA LYS A 2 8.67 2.38 44.47
C LYS A 2 9.75 2.95 43.53
N ILE A 3 11.03 2.82 43.89
CA ILE A 3 12.17 3.38 43.12
C ILE A 3 12.75 2.35 42.13
N ALA A 4 12.56 1.06 42.38
CA ALA A 4 13.08 -0.01 41.51
C ALA A 4 12.31 -0.15 40.17
N THR A 5 11.04 0.26 40.11
CA THR A 5 10.23 0.26 38.87
C THR A 5 10.49 1.45 37.96
N ILE A 6 11.12 2.52 38.44
CA ILE A 6 11.48 3.70 37.62
C ILE A 6 12.78 3.46 36.85
N VAL A 7 13.65 2.58 37.34
CA VAL A 7 14.96 2.29 36.73
C VAL A 7 14.83 1.36 35.50
N SER A 8 13.80 0.51 35.41
CA SER A 8 13.61 -0.40 34.26
C SER A 8 13.08 0.28 32.98
N LYS A 9 12.55 1.52 33.07
CA LYS A 9 12.03 2.26 31.90
C LYS A 9 13.10 3.05 31.12
N ARG A 10 14.32 3.16 31.65
CA ARG A 10 15.42 3.97 31.07
C ARG A 10 16.02 3.44 29.75
N PRO A 11 16.29 2.13 29.55
CA PRO A 11 16.92 1.68 28.30
C PRO A 11 15.98 1.86 27.09
N LEU A 12 14.67 1.73 27.26
CA LEU A 12 13.67 1.91 26.20
C LEU A 12 13.45 3.39 25.83
N LEU A 13 13.54 4.30 26.81
CA LEU A 13 13.60 5.74 26.57
C LEU A 13 14.82 6.10 25.70
N TRP A 14 15.98 5.48 25.96
CA TRP A 14 17.18 5.72 25.17
C TRP A 14 17.05 5.20 23.74
N VAL A 15 16.44 4.03 23.52
CA VAL A 15 16.15 3.55 22.16
C VAL A 15 15.21 4.50 21.43
N PHE A 16 14.13 4.96 22.07
CA PHE A 16 13.21 5.93 21.48
C PHE A 16 13.89 7.28 21.18
N LEU A 17 14.71 7.79 22.10
CA LEU A 17 15.50 9.00 21.89
C LEU A 17 16.53 8.80 20.77
N CYS A 18 17.19 7.66 20.68
CA CYS A 18 18.12 7.37 19.59
C CYS A 18 17.40 7.33 18.23
N PHE A 19 16.24 6.68 18.12
CA PHE A 19 15.44 6.69 16.90
C PHE A 19 14.92 8.09 16.57
N GLY A 20 14.44 8.83 17.55
CA GLY A 20 14.01 10.22 17.40
C GLY A 20 15.16 11.12 16.93
N ILE A 21 16.32 11.04 17.58
CA ILE A 21 17.54 11.81 17.21
C ILE A 21 18.06 11.38 15.84
N LEU A 22 18.02 10.11 15.49
CA LEU A 22 18.41 9.65 14.14
C LEU A 22 17.41 10.15 13.09
N PHE A 23 16.11 10.14 13.38
CA PHE A 23 15.10 10.65 12.45
C PHE A 23 15.18 12.17 12.32
N PHE A 24 15.17 12.92 13.42
CA PHE A 24 15.33 14.38 13.41
C PHE A 24 16.70 14.79 12.89
N GLY A 25 17.76 14.04 13.21
CA GLY A 25 19.11 14.26 12.71
C GLY A 25 19.21 14.00 11.22
N ALA A 26 18.62 12.92 10.70
CA ALA A 26 18.53 12.64 9.27
C ALA A 26 17.67 13.68 8.54
N THR A 27 16.54 14.10 9.13
CA THR A 27 15.66 15.13 8.56
C THR A 27 16.34 16.50 8.59
N ALA A 28 17.00 16.87 9.67
CA ALA A 28 17.77 18.11 9.78
C ALA A 28 18.99 18.10 8.86
N PHE A 29 19.69 16.98 8.75
CA PHE A 29 20.79 16.79 7.80
C PHE A 29 20.31 16.88 6.35
N TRP A 30 19.15 16.28 6.05
CA TRP A 30 18.48 16.36 4.75
C TRP A 30 18.06 17.79 4.40
N VAL A 31 17.49 18.53 5.36
CA VAL A 31 17.14 19.96 5.23
C VAL A 31 18.38 20.86 5.10
N ASN A 32 19.52 20.48 5.69
CA ASN A 32 20.72 21.33 5.76
C ASN A 32 21.75 21.09 4.63
N ARG A 33 21.58 20.07 3.77
CA ARG A 33 22.32 20.04 2.49
C ARG A 33 21.87 21.19 1.61
N GLY A 34 22.79 21.71 0.78
CA GLY A 34 22.70 22.86 -0.14
C GLY A 34 21.42 22.97 -1.00
N GLU A 35 21.47 23.62 -2.15
CA GLU A 35 20.27 23.68 -3.00
C GLU A 35 19.85 22.27 -3.43
N TRP A 36 18.54 22.04 -3.53
CA TRP A 36 18.05 20.71 -3.89
C TRP A 36 17.93 20.65 -5.40
N LEU A 37 19.02 20.17 -5.99
CA LEU A 37 19.09 19.82 -7.39
C LEU A 37 18.34 18.51 -7.59
N TYR A 38 17.26 18.58 -8.35
CA TYR A 38 16.56 17.41 -8.85
C TYR A 38 17.07 17.12 -10.26
N PRO A 39 17.85 16.04 -10.46
CA PRO A 39 18.15 15.57 -11.79
C PRO A 39 16.87 15.05 -12.44
N GLU A 40 16.30 15.81 -13.38
CA GLU A 40 15.11 15.40 -14.13
C GLU A 40 15.50 14.50 -15.31
N GLN A 41 16.56 14.89 -16.02
CA GLN A 41 17.18 14.13 -17.11
C GLN A 41 18.71 14.34 -16.99
N THR A 42 19.48 13.26 -16.91
CA THR A 42 20.97 13.33 -16.92
C THR A 42 21.62 12.40 -17.95
N LYS A 43 20.86 11.90 -18.93
CA LYS A 43 21.36 10.99 -19.95
C LYS A 43 21.76 11.80 -21.19
N ALA A 44 23.04 12.08 -21.35
CA ALA A 44 23.58 12.71 -22.55
C ALA A 44 24.05 11.63 -23.54
N ASP A 45 23.33 11.46 -24.65
CA ASP A 45 23.70 10.52 -25.71
C ASP A 45 24.28 11.24 -26.95
N ALA A 46 23.96 12.53 -27.13
CA ALA A 46 24.42 13.35 -28.24
C ALA A 46 24.45 14.85 -27.87
N THR A 47 25.10 15.64 -28.72
CA THR A 47 25.25 17.09 -28.56
C THR A 47 24.61 17.81 -29.74
N LEU A 48 23.69 18.72 -29.44
CA LEU A 48 23.04 19.61 -30.39
C LEU A 48 23.90 20.88 -30.52
N ASN A 49 24.34 21.23 -31.74
CA ASN A 49 25.24 22.38 -31.97
C ASN A 49 24.59 23.43 -32.88
N GLU A 50 23.39 23.90 -32.49
CA GLU A 50 22.61 24.90 -33.23
C GLU A 50 23.11 26.32 -32.97
N ASN A 51 22.89 27.23 -33.93
CA ASN A 51 23.17 28.66 -33.76
C ASN A 51 22.03 29.32 -32.98
N LEU A 52 22.22 29.54 -31.68
CA LEU A 52 21.17 30.11 -30.82
C LEU A 52 20.84 31.58 -31.11
N ALA A 53 21.58 32.23 -32.01
CA ALA A 53 21.22 33.56 -32.52
C ALA A 53 20.11 33.51 -33.59
N GLU A 54 19.92 32.36 -34.25
CA GLU A 54 18.94 32.15 -35.32
C GLU A 54 17.82 31.20 -34.92
N VAL A 55 18.15 30.23 -34.06
CA VAL A 55 17.28 29.11 -33.67
C VAL A 55 17.06 29.14 -32.16
N THR A 56 15.84 28.84 -31.74
CA THR A 56 15.52 28.65 -30.31
C THR A 56 15.48 27.17 -29.97
N VAL A 57 16.14 26.80 -28.88
CA VAL A 57 16.13 25.43 -28.36
C VAL A 57 15.44 25.42 -27.02
N GLY A 58 14.49 24.51 -26.81
CA GLY A 58 13.69 24.47 -25.59
C GLY A 58 13.27 23.08 -25.14
N GLN A 59 12.65 23.02 -23.97
CA GLN A 59 12.19 21.80 -23.34
C GLN A 59 10.90 22.09 -22.56
N SER A 60 9.90 21.26 -22.79
CA SER A 60 8.72 21.21 -21.91
C SER A 60 9.00 20.28 -20.73
N PHE A 61 8.52 20.62 -19.54
CA PHE A 61 8.79 19.87 -18.33
C PHE A 61 7.71 20.08 -17.27
N VAL A 62 7.68 19.22 -16.27
CA VAL A 62 6.86 19.37 -15.07
C VAL A 62 7.74 19.70 -13.87
N ALA A 63 7.43 20.80 -13.19
CA ALA A 63 8.07 21.11 -11.92
C ALA A 63 7.47 20.22 -10.82
N ARG A 64 8.26 19.29 -10.28
CA ARG A 64 7.80 18.30 -9.28
C ARG A 64 7.58 18.86 -7.88
N GLN A 65 8.14 20.02 -7.58
CA GLN A 65 8.05 20.65 -6.26
C GLN A 65 7.66 22.14 -6.38
N ALA A 66 7.21 22.71 -5.26
CA ALA A 66 6.98 24.14 -5.14
C ALA A 66 8.30 24.90 -4.98
N GLY A 67 8.35 26.14 -5.48
CA GLY A 67 9.48 27.02 -5.33
C GLY A 67 10.57 26.86 -6.38
N LEU A 68 10.23 26.54 -7.64
CA LEU A 68 11.21 26.51 -8.72
C LEU A 68 11.99 27.84 -8.74
N GLN A 69 13.32 27.75 -8.67
CA GLN A 69 14.20 28.91 -8.50
C GLN A 69 15.41 28.91 -9.46
N ALA A 70 15.68 27.82 -10.17
CA ALA A 70 16.64 27.81 -11.27
C ALA A 70 16.42 26.60 -12.19
N ILE A 71 16.88 26.74 -13.44
CA ILE A 71 17.00 25.67 -14.43
C ILE A 71 18.48 25.56 -14.78
N GLU A 72 19.02 24.35 -14.79
CA GLU A 72 20.39 24.06 -15.19
C GLU A 72 20.39 23.18 -16.43
N ILE A 73 21.19 23.53 -17.43
CA ILE A 73 21.30 22.80 -18.70
C ILE A 73 22.74 22.33 -18.85
N GLU A 74 22.92 21.06 -19.25
CA GLU A 74 24.26 20.52 -19.50
C GLU A 74 24.74 20.89 -20.91
N THR A 75 25.98 21.33 -20.98
CA THR A 75 26.63 21.83 -22.19
C THR A 75 28.09 21.35 -22.22
N ASP A 76 28.61 21.25 -23.44
CA ASP A 76 30.02 20.96 -23.75
C ASP A 76 30.69 22.26 -24.18
N THR A 77 31.14 23.10 -23.24
CA THR A 77 31.69 24.43 -23.61
C THR A 77 33.13 24.36 -24.13
N SER A 78 33.60 23.19 -24.57
CA SER A 78 34.97 23.01 -25.08
C SER A 78 35.23 23.81 -26.37
N ASP A 79 34.18 24.14 -27.13
CA ASP A 79 34.22 25.09 -28.25
C ASP A 79 33.50 26.41 -27.88
N VAL A 80 34.33 27.45 -27.72
CA VAL A 80 34.10 28.82 -27.24
C VAL A 80 32.80 29.49 -27.76
N PHE A 81 31.72 29.41 -26.96
CA PHE A 81 30.67 30.42 -26.98
C PHE A 81 30.91 31.44 -25.87
N ALA A 82 31.15 32.70 -26.23
CA ALA A 82 31.21 33.82 -25.31
C ALA A 82 30.08 34.79 -25.63
N GLY A 83 29.18 35.01 -24.67
CA GLY A 83 27.99 35.81 -24.93
C GLY A 83 26.95 35.74 -23.84
N GLN A 84 25.84 36.42 -24.09
CA GLN A 84 24.67 36.39 -23.20
C GLN A 84 23.67 35.37 -23.72
N LEU A 85 23.35 34.40 -22.87
CA LEU A 85 22.23 33.49 -23.07
C LEU A 85 21.03 33.99 -22.30
N ILE A 86 19.87 33.99 -22.95
CA ILE A 86 18.59 34.33 -22.33
C ILE A 86 17.73 33.07 -22.31
N LEU A 87 17.36 32.63 -21.10
CA LEU A 87 16.33 31.63 -20.90
C LEU A 87 14.99 32.32 -20.69
N HIS A 88 14.00 31.89 -21.45
CA HIS A 88 12.61 32.31 -21.34
C HIS A 88 11.77 31.17 -20.79
N LEU A 89 11.00 31.44 -19.74
CA LEU A 89 10.07 30.47 -19.15
C LEU A 89 8.62 30.82 -19.50
N ARG A 90 7.84 29.82 -19.91
CA ARG A 90 6.43 29.90 -20.32
C ARG A 90 5.62 28.76 -19.68
N ASN A 91 4.28 28.88 -19.71
CA ASN A 91 3.39 27.80 -19.26
C ASN A 91 3.29 26.66 -20.28
N ALA A 92 3.46 26.97 -21.57
CA ALA A 92 3.39 26.03 -22.67
C ALA A 92 4.17 26.58 -23.88
N PRO A 93 4.55 25.73 -24.86
CA PRO A 93 5.25 26.16 -26.07
C PRO A 93 4.50 27.24 -26.88
N ASP A 94 3.18 27.10 -26.96
CA ASP A 94 2.26 27.99 -27.68
C ASP A 94 1.79 29.20 -26.87
N ALA A 95 2.23 29.33 -25.61
CA ALA A 95 1.82 30.45 -24.76
C ALA A 95 2.39 31.78 -25.27
N ALA A 96 1.51 32.74 -25.54
CA ALA A 96 1.88 34.07 -26.05
C ALA A 96 2.61 34.95 -25.02
N GLN A 97 2.47 34.68 -23.72
CA GLN A 97 3.10 35.45 -22.65
C GLN A 97 4.15 34.61 -21.90
N GLY A 98 5.33 35.21 -21.71
CA GLY A 98 6.37 34.70 -20.82
C GLY A 98 5.99 34.84 -19.35
N ILE A 99 6.42 33.89 -18.52
CA ILE A 99 6.36 33.94 -17.07
C ILE A 99 7.54 34.75 -16.54
N GLN A 100 8.75 34.39 -16.98
CA GLN A 100 9.98 34.99 -16.51
C GLN A 100 11.09 34.83 -17.56
N GLN A 101 12.10 35.70 -17.50
CA GLN A 101 13.36 35.57 -18.23
C GLN A 101 14.55 35.54 -17.25
N SER A 102 15.63 34.85 -17.64
CA SER A 102 16.90 34.77 -16.92
C SER A 102 18.05 34.94 -17.90
N THR A 103 18.97 35.86 -17.62
CA THR A 103 20.13 36.12 -18.47
C THR A 103 21.40 35.67 -17.77
N VAL A 104 22.22 34.90 -18.47
CA VAL A 104 23.52 34.42 -18.00
C VAL A 104 24.59 34.84 -18.99
N THR A 105 25.65 35.47 -18.49
CA THR A 105 26.82 35.82 -19.30
C THR A 105 27.89 34.77 -19.10
N LEU A 106 28.30 34.10 -20.18
CA LEU A 106 29.37 33.11 -20.15
C LEU A 106 30.72 33.81 -20.45
N PRO A 107 31.72 33.70 -19.56
CA PRO A 107 33.02 34.35 -19.73
C PRO A 107 33.87 33.71 -20.84
N ASP A 108 34.67 34.54 -21.52
CA ASP A 108 35.62 34.11 -22.54
C ASP A 108 36.64 33.08 -22.01
N GLY A 109 36.83 31.98 -22.74
CA GLY A 109 37.94 31.05 -22.53
C GLY A 109 37.90 30.20 -21.25
N VAL A 110 36.72 30.02 -20.65
CA VAL A 110 36.55 29.06 -19.56
C VAL A 110 36.14 27.70 -20.14
N ASP A 111 37.04 26.74 -19.98
CA ASP A 111 36.78 25.31 -20.19
C ASP A 111 35.82 24.84 -19.09
N ALA A 112 34.52 25.02 -19.32
CA ALA A 112 33.45 24.71 -18.38
C ALA A 112 32.51 23.65 -18.97
N ASP A 113 33.06 22.47 -19.29
CA ASP A 113 32.23 21.26 -19.33
C ASP A 113 31.39 21.18 -18.06
N GLY A 114 30.07 21.22 -18.20
CA GLY A 114 29.18 21.17 -17.05
C GLY A 114 27.83 21.84 -17.23
N TRP A 115 27.35 22.41 -16.13
CA TRP A 115 25.97 22.84 -15.96
C TRP A 115 25.87 24.36 -15.96
N VAL A 116 25.23 24.93 -16.99
CA VAL A 116 24.91 26.36 -17.04
C VAL A 116 23.61 26.60 -16.30
N ARG A 117 23.68 27.48 -15.30
CA ARG A 117 22.57 27.75 -14.38
C ARG A 117 21.87 29.07 -14.71
N PHE A 118 20.57 28.98 -14.95
CA PHE A 118 19.66 30.10 -15.16
C PHE A 118 18.83 30.36 -13.89
N PRO A 119 19.19 31.37 -13.06
CA PRO A 119 18.42 31.69 -11.86
C PRO A 119 17.06 32.31 -12.20
N LEU A 120 16.03 31.94 -11.45
CA LEU A 120 14.66 32.42 -11.56
C LEU A 120 14.23 33.09 -10.25
N GLU A 121 13.21 33.93 -10.32
CA GLU A 121 12.49 34.38 -9.14
C GLU A 121 11.68 33.20 -8.63
N ILE A 122 11.56 33.08 -7.31
CA ILE A 122 11.00 31.87 -6.70
C ILE A 122 9.53 31.72 -7.09
N LEU A 123 9.23 30.71 -7.91
CA LEU A 123 7.87 30.33 -8.28
C LEU A 123 7.26 29.46 -7.18
N SER A 124 6.74 30.11 -6.13
CA SER A 124 6.23 29.44 -4.92
C SER A 124 5.10 28.43 -5.16
N ASP A 125 4.37 28.52 -6.28
CA ASP A 125 3.27 27.63 -6.65
C ASP A 125 3.61 26.78 -7.89
N SER A 126 4.87 26.35 -8.03
CA SER A 126 5.33 25.56 -9.18
C SER A 126 5.02 24.06 -9.10
N HIS A 127 4.54 23.56 -7.96
CA HIS A 127 4.37 22.12 -7.75
C HIS A 127 3.35 21.51 -8.73
N SER A 128 3.78 20.46 -9.43
CA SER A 128 3.02 19.70 -10.42
C SER A 128 2.45 20.57 -11.55
N LYS A 129 3.16 21.64 -11.91
CA LYS A 129 2.80 22.47 -13.06
C LYS A 129 3.70 22.19 -14.25
N TYR A 130 3.08 22.18 -15.42
CA TYR A 130 3.76 22.12 -16.71
C TYR A 130 4.33 23.49 -17.05
N TYR A 131 5.56 23.47 -17.55
CA TYR A 131 6.30 24.63 -18.00
C TYR A 131 7.02 24.30 -19.29
N TYR A 132 7.42 25.35 -20.00
CA TYR A 132 8.27 25.28 -21.17
C TYR A 132 9.34 26.34 -21.03
N PHE A 133 10.61 25.94 -21.15
CA PHE A 133 11.69 26.91 -21.30
C PHE A 133 12.28 26.82 -22.71
N PHE A 134 12.81 27.94 -23.20
CA PHE A 134 13.69 27.96 -24.36
C PHE A 134 14.82 28.95 -24.15
N ILE A 135 15.93 28.72 -24.84
CA ILE A 135 17.13 29.54 -24.80
C ILE A 135 17.41 30.15 -26.17
N GLU A 136 17.90 31.38 -26.13
CA GLU A 136 18.40 32.14 -27.28
C GLU A 136 19.68 32.88 -26.89
N SER A 137 20.48 33.24 -27.88
CA SER A 137 21.70 34.03 -27.72
C SER A 137 21.49 35.47 -28.18
N VAL A 138 22.08 36.43 -27.45
CA VAL A 138 22.13 37.83 -27.86
C VAL A 138 23.58 38.21 -28.18
N GLY A 139 23.87 38.49 -29.45
CA GLY A 139 24.97 39.39 -29.81
C GLY A 139 26.06 38.92 -30.79
N GLU A 140 26.10 37.68 -31.30
CA GLU A 140 27.11 37.28 -32.30
C GLU A 140 26.56 36.31 -33.38
N GLU A 141 27.00 36.50 -34.64
CA GLU A 141 26.59 35.68 -35.80
C GLU A 141 27.07 34.22 -35.74
N ASN A 142 28.01 33.88 -34.84
CA ASN A 142 28.54 32.52 -34.63
C ASN A 142 28.16 31.93 -33.25
N GLY A 143 26.98 32.29 -32.73
CA GLY A 143 26.47 31.88 -31.41
C GLY A 143 26.09 30.40 -31.26
N ARG A 144 26.93 29.48 -31.71
CA ARG A 144 26.74 28.03 -31.55
C ARG A 144 26.95 27.64 -30.10
N PHE A 145 25.91 27.08 -29.49
CA PHE A 145 25.94 26.65 -28.11
C PHE A 145 25.66 25.15 -28.05
N PRO A 146 26.68 24.30 -27.81
CA PRO A 146 26.52 22.86 -27.77
C PRO A 146 25.73 22.42 -26.52
N ILE A 147 24.55 21.85 -26.73
CA ILE A 147 23.64 21.40 -25.66
C ILE A 147 23.54 19.88 -25.69
N HIS A 148 23.71 19.23 -24.53
CA HIS A 148 23.49 17.79 -24.44
C HIS A 148 22.01 17.44 -24.51
N TYR A 149 21.71 16.36 -25.22
CA TYR A 149 20.39 15.76 -25.25
C TYR A 149 20.47 14.23 -25.23
N GLY A 150 19.37 13.62 -24.81
CA GLY A 150 19.15 12.19 -24.76
C GLY A 150 17.92 11.76 -25.56
N PRO A 151 17.63 10.45 -25.58
CA PRO A 151 16.56 9.89 -26.37
C PRO A 151 15.19 10.19 -25.73
N PRO A 152 14.08 10.08 -26.49
CA PRO A 152 12.74 10.46 -26.03
C PRO A 152 12.31 9.81 -24.70
N GLU A 153 12.69 8.56 -24.47
CA GLU A 153 12.36 7.80 -23.25
C GLU A 153 13.12 8.24 -21.98
N SER A 154 14.11 9.13 -22.12
CA SER A 154 14.88 9.62 -20.97
C SER A 154 14.09 10.57 -20.06
N TYR A 155 13.00 11.16 -20.56
CA TYR A 155 12.09 12.00 -19.78
C TYR A 155 10.67 11.96 -20.36
N PHE A 156 9.71 11.38 -19.63
CA PHE A 156 8.34 11.14 -20.13
C PHE A 156 7.37 12.33 -20.02
N ASN A 157 7.71 13.35 -19.21
CA ASN A 157 6.80 14.45 -18.88
C ASN A 157 7.06 15.72 -19.71
N GLY A 158 7.51 15.53 -20.96
CA GLY A 158 7.86 16.63 -21.84
C GLY A 158 8.57 16.18 -23.11
N ALA A 159 9.01 17.15 -23.87
CA ALA A 159 9.75 17.00 -25.12
C ALA A 159 10.67 18.18 -25.37
N MET A 160 11.80 17.91 -26.02
CA MET A 160 12.67 18.92 -26.62
C MET A 160 11.93 19.62 -27.78
N HIS A 161 12.21 20.90 -27.98
CA HIS A 161 11.67 21.71 -29.06
C HIS A 161 12.79 22.49 -29.75
N ILE A 162 12.66 22.65 -31.06
CA ILE A 162 13.50 23.54 -31.89
C ILE A 162 12.54 24.47 -32.64
N ASP A 163 12.72 25.79 -32.48
CA ASP A 163 11.82 26.82 -33.01
C ASP A 163 10.35 26.60 -32.63
N GLY A 164 10.14 26.17 -31.40
CA GLY A 164 8.81 25.87 -30.86
C GLY A 164 8.17 24.58 -31.41
N ASN A 165 8.85 23.83 -32.28
CA ASN A 165 8.36 22.56 -32.80
C ASN A 165 8.93 21.37 -32.00
N PRO A 166 8.11 20.41 -31.55
CA PRO A 166 8.58 19.27 -30.78
C PRO A 166 9.50 18.37 -31.62
N GLN A 167 10.55 17.88 -30.99
CA GLN A 167 11.57 17.01 -31.58
C GLN A 167 11.65 15.67 -30.84
N GLU A 168 12.13 14.63 -31.53
CA GLU A 168 12.44 13.35 -30.89
C GLU A 168 13.73 13.45 -30.08
N GLY A 169 13.59 13.83 -28.82
CA GLY A 169 14.70 13.91 -27.86
C GLY A 169 14.32 14.66 -26.60
N GLN A 170 15.22 14.66 -25.62
CA GLN A 170 15.07 15.38 -24.36
C GLN A 170 16.37 16.11 -24.06
N LEU A 171 16.32 17.41 -23.78
CA LEU A 171 17.51 18.11 -23.30
C LEU A 171 17.98 17.50 -21.99
N THR A 172 19.29 17.61 -21.72
CA THR A 172 19.86 17.24 -20.43
C THR A 172 19.75 18.43 -19.47
N PHE A 173 18.81 18.36 -18.52
CA PHE A 173 18.47 19.47 -17.62
C PHE A 173 18.22 19.05 -16.16
N ARG A 174 18.45 19.98 -15.22
CA ARG A 174 18.13 19.83 -13.79
C ARG A 174 17.34 21.04 -13.29
N LEU A 175 16.53 20.80 -12.27
CA LEU A 175 15.71 21.84 -11.64
C LEU A 175 16.20 22.08 -10.21
N SER A 176 16.25 23.35 -9.80
CA SER A 176 16.57 23.77 -8.44
C SER A 176 15.34 24.37 -7.78
N TYR A 177 15.06 23.96 -6.54
CA TYR A 177 13.89 24.41 -5.78
C TYR A 177 14.28 25.11 -4.47
N ASN A 178 13.49 26.12 -4.12
CA ASN A 178 13.57 26.82 -2.86
C ASN A 178 13.03 25.95 -1.72
N ARG A 179 13.87 25.69 -0.71
CA ARG A 179 13.54 24.78 0.40
C ARG A 179 12.35 25.25 1.23
N THR A 180 12.28 26.56 1.51
CA THR A 180 11.23 27.13 2.36
C THR A 180 9.88 27.01 1.67
N ALA A 181 9.82 27.32 0.36
CA ALA A 181 8.61 27.15 -0.43
C ALA A 181 8.17 25.68 -0.51
N MET A 182 9.09 24.77 -0.76
CA MET A 182 8.80 23.33 -0.81
C MET A 182 8.32 22.77 0.55
N LEU A 183 8.95 23.17 1.66
CA LEU A 183 8.51 22.77 3.01
C LEU A 183 7.15 23.37 3.35
N TYR A 184 6.93 24.64 3.02
CA TYR A 184 5.63 25.31 3.20
C TYR A 184 4.53 24.60 2.43
N ASP A 185 4.77 24.27 1.15
CA ASP A 185 3.83 23.54 0.31
C ASP A 185 3.56 22.12 0.84
N LEU A 186 4.57 21.44 1.38
CA LEU A 186 4.40 20.14 2.04
C LEU A 186 3.49 20.26 3.29
N VAL A 187 3.78 21.20 4.18
CA VAL A 187 2.99 21.44 5.39
C VAL A 187 1.56 21.85 5.03
N LYS A 188 1.41 22.75 4.05
CA LYS A 188 0.10 23.17 3.51
C LYS A 188 -0.67 21.97 2.98
N GLY A 189 -0.04 21.08 2.22
CA GLY A 189 -0.64 19.84 1.72
C GLY A 189 -1.10 18.90 2.83
N ILE A 190 -0.29 18.70 3.88
CA ILE A 190 -0.63 17.89 5.05
C ILE A 190 -1.83 18.49 5.79
N VAL A 191 -1.79 19.79 6.09
CA VAL A 191 -2.88 20.49 6.81
C VAL A 191 -4.18 20.43 6.00
N ALA A 192 -4.13 20.73 4.69
CA ALA A 192 -5.29 20.68 3.81
C ALA A 192 -5.91 19.27 3.72
N SER A 193 -5.07 18.23 3.80
CA SER A 193 -5.52 16.84 3.70
C SER A 193 -5.95 16.21 5.03
N THR A 194 -5.59 16.83 6.17
CA THR A 194 -5.84 16.24 7.51
C THR A 194 -7.32 16.01 7.77
N GLY A 195 -8.19 16.97 7.43
CA GLY A 195 -9.64 16.83 7.61
C GLY A 195 -10.22 15.65 6.82
N ARG A 196 -9.88 15.55 5.54
CA ARG A 196 -10.31 14.42 4.69
C ARG A 196 -9.75 13.09 5.18
N GLY A 197 -8.47 13.07 5.56
CA GLY A 197 -7.81 11.88 6.13
C GLY A 197 -8.50 11.37 7.39
N LEU A 198 -8.88 12.27 8.31
CA LEU A 198 -9.61 11.90 9.52
C LEU A 198 -10.99 11.29 9.20
N VAL A 199 -11.74 11.89 8.28
CA VAL A 199 -13.05 11.34 7.87
C VAL A 199 -12.88 9.94 7.28
N VAL A 200 -11.88 9.74 6.41
CA VAL A 200 -11.61 8.44 5.80
C VAL A 200 -11.20 7.40 6.85
N ILE A 201 -10.33 7.75 7.79
CA ILE A 201 -9.95 6.86 8.90
C ILE A 201 -11.21 6.46 9.69
N LEU A 202 -12.10 7.40 9.99
CA LEU A 202 -13.34 7.12 10.71
C LEU A 202 -14.28 6.20 9.90
N VAL A 203 -14.43 6.41 8.59
CA VAL A 203 -15.26 5.57 7.71
C VAL A 203 -14.78 4.12 7.69
N PHE A 204 -13.46 3.90 7.74
CA PHE A 204 -12.84 2.57 7.73
C PHE A 204 -12.55 1.98 9.12
N THR A 205 -12.93 2.65 10.21
CA THR A 205 -12.73 2.14 11.58
C THR A 205 -14.02 2.08 12.40
N LEU A 206 -14.88 3.10 12.32
CA LEU A 206 -16.09 3.20 13.15
C LEU A 206 -17.05 2.03 12.97
N PRO A 207 -17.37 1.56 11.74
CA PRO A 207 -18.30 0.44 11.57
C PRO A 207 -17.80 -0.84 12.22
N GLY A 208 -16.52 -1.16 12.03
CA GLY A 208 -15.88 -2.33 12.62
C GLY A 208 -15.74 -2.21 14.13
N TRP A 209 -15.51 -1.00 14.67
CA TRP A 209 -15.49 -0.78 16.12
C TRP A 209 -16.87 -0.99 16.74
N ALA A 210 -17.93 -0.47 16.10
CA ALA A 210 -19.31 -0.71 16.51
C ALA A 210 -19.64 -2.22 16.49
N LEU A 211 -19.28 -2.93 15.41
CA LEU A 211 -19.45 -4.38 15.32
C LEU A 211 -18.67 -5.12 16.42
N LEU A 212 -17.42 -4.75 16.67
CA LEU A 212 -16.61 -5.34 17.73
C LEU A 212 -17.28 -5.21 19.11
N LEU A 213 -17.91 -4.07 19.40
CA LEU A 213 -18.64 -3.85 20.65
C LEU A 213 -19.99 -4.59 20.69
N VAL A 214 -20.70 -4.70 19.55
CA VAL A 214 -21.89 -5.56 19.43
C VAL A 214 -21.51 -7.00 19.80
N PHE A 215 -20.34 -7.46 19.39
CA PHE A 215 -19.85 -8.80 19.74
C PHE A 215 -19.63 -8.91 21.26
N GLN A 216 -19.31 -7.81 21.95
CA GLN A 216 -19.01 -7.79 23.38
C GLN A 216 -20.23 -7.58 24.30
N LEU A 217 -21.38 -7.11 23.80
CA LEU A 217 -22.54 -6.66 24.62
C LEU A 217 -22.98 -7.61 25.75
N LYS A 218 -22.84 -8.93 25.59
CA LYS A 218 -23.27 -9.93 26.57
C LYS A 218 -22.14 -10.50 27.43
N ARG A 219 -20.99 -9.82 27.48
CA ARG A 219 -19.75 -10.42 27.98
C ARG A 219 -19.08 -9.58 29.08
N LYS A 220 -18.58 -10.27 30.11
CA LYS A 220 -17.87 -9.66 31.25
C LYS A 220 -16.41 -9.29 30.95
N ARG A 221 -15.78 -9.92 29.96
CA ARG A 221 -14.38 -9.67 29.56
C ARG A 221 -14.33 -9.25 28.09
N PRO A 222 -13.60 -8.19 27.73
CA PRO A 222 -13.51 -7.72 26.35
C PRO A 222 -12.83 -8.77 25.47
N PHE A 223 -13.15 -8.76 24.17
CA PHE A 223 -12.46 -9.64 23.22
C PHE A 223 -11.05 -9.15 22.97
N VAL A 224 -10.88 -7.86 22.71
CA VAL A 224 -9.59 -7.21 22.57
C VAL A 224 -9.03 -6.86 23.94
N GLN A 225 -7.73 -7.07 24.11
CA GLN A 225 -7.01 -6.81 25.36
C GLN A 225 -6.27 -5.47 25.30
N HIS A 226 -6.04 -4.95 24.09
CA HIS A 226 -5.35 -3.69 23.86
C HIS A 226 -6.11 -2.79 22.87
N TRP A 227 -5.93 -1.47 22.99
CA TRP A 227 -6.66 -0.51 22.15
C TRP A 227 -6.17 -0.52 20.69
N LEU A 228 -4.86 -0.63 20.45
CA LEU A 228 -4.28 -0.78 19.10
C LEU A 228 -4.72 -2.10 18.43
N GLU A 229 -4.87 -3.17 19.22
CA GLU A 229 -5.47 -4.41 18.74
C GLU A 229 -6.92 -4.16 18.32
N GLY A 230 -7.70 -3.44 19.13
CA GLY A 230 -9.06 -3.02 18.78
C GLY A 230 -9.14 -2.26 17.47
N ILE A 231 -8.26 -1.28 17.25
CA ILE A 231 -8.25 -0.48 16.01
C ILE A 231 -7.96 -1.37 14.81
N SER A 232 -6.97 -2.24 14.94
CA SER A 232 -6.59 -3.21 13.90
C SER A 232 -7.77 -4.12 13.51
N VAL A 233 -8.47 -4.66 14.50
CA VAL A 233 -9.67 -5.50 14.28
C VAL A 233 -10.81 -4.70 13.65
N ALA A 234 -11.01 -3.46 14.10
CA ALA A 234 -12.03 -2.56 13.57
C ALA A 234 -11.78 -2.21 12.09
N ILE A 235 -10.53 -2.04 11.67
CA ILE A 235 -10.18 -1.83 10.25
C ILE A 235 -10.62 -3.04 9.41
N GLY A 236 -10.19 -4.25 9.80
CA GLY A 236 -10.53 -5.47 9.05
C GLY A 236 -12.03 -5.74 8.99
N LEU A 237 -12.75 -5.50 10.09
CA LEU A 237 -14.21 -5.66 10.14
C LEU A 237 -14.93 -4.61 9.27
N SER A 238 -14.49 -3.35 9.28
CA SER A 238 -15.12 -2.29 8.47
C SER A 238 -14.99 -2.59 6.98
N LEU A 239 -13.76 -2.85 6.52
CA LEU A 239 -13.45 -3.13 5.12
C LEU A 239 -14.23 -4.36 4.62
N SER A 240 -14.26 -5.43 5.42
CA SER A 240 -15.03 -6.63 5.09
C SER A 240 -16.53 -6.36 5.05
N SER A 241 -17.04 -5.53 5.97
CA SER A 241 -18.48 -5.23 6.04
C SER A 241 -18.95 -4.48 4.81
N TYR A 242 -18.19 -3.51 4.30
CA TYR A 242 -18.56 -2.84 3.05
C TYR A 242 -18.67 -3.82 1.87
N ILE A 243 -17.75 -4.77 1.75
CA ILE A 243 -17.78 -5.78 0.68
C ILE A 243 -19.08 -6.60 0.74
N ILE A 244 -19.46 -7.06 1.95
CA ILE A 244 -20.68 -7.84 2.14
C ILE A 244 -21.93 -6.98 1.93
N LEU A 245 -21.97 -5.76 2.48
CA LEU A 245 -23.13 -4.88 2.35
C LEU A 245 -23.44 -4.55 0.89
N PHE A 246 -22.43 -4.21 0.09
CA PHE A 246 -22.64 -3.94 -1.33
C PHE A 246 -22.96 -5.19 -2.16
N LEU A 247 -22.41 -6.36 -1.80
CA LEU A 247 -22.80 -7.63 -2.43
C LEU A 247 -24.28 -7.93 -2.22
N TRP A 248 -24.75 -7.78 -0.98
CA TRP A 248 -26.15 -8.06 -0.64
C TRP A 248 -27.10 -6.99 -1.16
N ALA A 249 -26.68 -5.72 -1.20
CA ALA A 249 -27.44 -4.65 -1.84
C ALA A 249 -27.65 -4.95 -3.33
N ASP A 250 -26.60 -5.34 -4.07
CA ASP A 250 -26.72 -5.71 -5.48
C ASP A 250 -27.63 -6.94 -5.70
N TRP A 251 -27.55 -7.93 -4.82
CA TRP A 251 -28.38 -9.14 -4.93
C TRP A 251 -29.89 -8.85 -4.82
N ILE A 252 -30.28 -7.84 -4.03
CA ILE A 252 -31.66 -7.34 -3.95
C ILE A 252 -31.93 -6.18 -4.93
N ASN A 253 -31.03 -5.94 -5.89
CA ASN A 253 -31.10 -4.89 -6.90
C ASN A 253 -31.20 -3.46 -6.32
N LEU A 254 -30.47 -3.21 -5.23
CA LEU A 254 -30.35 -1.92 -4.58
C LEU A 254 -28.97 -1.33 -4.85
N HIS A 255 -28.94 -0.12 -5.42
CA HIS A 255 -27.71 0.60 -5.76
C HIS A 255 -27.64 1.98 -5.08
N PRO A 256 -27.43 2.00 -3.76
CA PRO A 256 -27.53 3.22 -2.94
C PRO A 256 -26.30 4.14 -3.05
N GLY A 257 -25.22 3.68 -3.66
CA GLY A 257 -23.95 4.41 -3.77
C GLY A 257 -23.43 4.89 -2.41
N GLY A 258 -22.96 6.13 -2.37
CA GLY A 258 -22.43 6.77 -1.15
C GLY A 258 -23.45 6.86 0.00
N MET A 259 -24.75 6.78 -0.26
CA MET A 259 -25.77 6.82 0.81
C MET A 259 -25.62 5.64 1.78
N LEU A 260 -25.29 4.44 1.27
CA LEU A 260 -25.09 3.26 2.12
C LEU A 260 -23.86 3.40 3.01
N VAL A 261 -22.81 4.08 2.51
CA VAL A 261 -21.62 4.40 3.31
C VAL A 261 -21.99 5.29 4.48
N TRP A 262 -22.64 6.43 4.22
CA TRP A 262 -23.02 7.37 5.25
C TRP A 262 -24.06 6.81 6.22
N LEU A 263 -24.99 5.97 5.75
CA LEU A 263 -25.93 5.26 6.62
C LEU A 263 -25.20 4.30 7.57
N THR A 264 -24.23 3.54 7.05
CA THR A 264 -23.41 2.63 7.85
C THR A 264 -22.64 3.38 8.93
N VAL A 265 -22.02 4.50 8.57
CA VAL A 265 -21.30 5.38 9.51
C VAL A 265 -22.26 6.01 10.53
N ALA A 266 -23.43 6.48 10.10
CA ALA A 266 -24.41 7.10 10.98
C ALA A 266 -24.98 6.12 12.01
N ILE A 267 -25.34 4.91 11.59
CA ILE A 267 -25.81 3.83 12.49
C ILE A 267 -24.71 3.45 13.47
N SER A 268 -23.48 3.30 12.99
CA SER A 268 -22.33 2.95 13.83
C SER A 268 -22.05 4.04 14.86
N THR A 269 -22.04 5.31 14.44
CA THR A 269 -21.86 6.47 15.32
C THR A 269 -22.98 6.56 16.36
N ALA A 270 -24.25 6.41 15.96
CA ALA A 270 -25.39 6.40 16.89
C ALA A 270 -25.27 5.28 17.93
N PHE A 271 -24.87 4.08 17.49
CA PHE A 271 -24.60 2.96 18.39
C PHE A 271 -23.46 3.25 19.37
N LEU A 272 -22.35 3.84 18.92
CA LEU A 272 -21.22 4.18 19.80
C LEU A 272 -21.57 5.27 20.80
N ILE A 273 -22.31 6.30 20.36
CA ILE A 273 -22.85 7.35 21.24
C ILE A 273 -23.73 6.74 22.33
N TRP A 274 -24.60 5.79 21.95
CA TRP A 274 -25.44 5.05 22.88
C TRP A 274 -24.65 4.14 23.83
N TYR A 275 -23.73 3.34 23.30
CA TYR A 275 -22.96 2.34 24.05
C TYR A 275 -22.06 2.99 25.11
N TYR A 276 -21.31 4.02 24.72
CA TYR A 276 -20.44 4.76 25.65
C TYR A 276 -21.17 5.82 26.46
N ARG A 277 -22.47 6.04 26.19
CA ARG A 277 -23.28 7.11 26.78
C ARG A 277 -22.54 8.43 26.73
N VAL A 278 -22.12 8.84 25.53
CA VAL A 278 -21.24 10.00 25.32
C VAL A 278 -21.79 11.27 25.96
N TRP A 279 -23.12 11.41 26.06
CA TRP A 279 -23.80 12.50 26.77
C TRP A 279 -23.54 12.55 28.29
N GLN A 280 -22.97 11.51 28.89
CA GLN A 280 -22.55 11.44 30.30
C GLN A 280 -21.03 11.63 30.47
N LEU A 281 -20.26 11.68 29.37
CA LEU A 281 -18.80 11.82 29.42
C LEU A 281 -18.42 13.26 29.82
N ARG A 282 -17.90 13.40 31.04
CA ARG A 282 -17.22 14.62 31.48
C ARG A 282 -15.78 14.67 30.97
N PRO A 283 -15.21 15.86 30.66
CA PRO A 283 -13.81 16.01 30.23
C PRO A 283 -12.79 15.32 31.12
N HIS A 284 -13.05 15.27 32.43
CA HIS A 284 -12.19 14.59 33.40
C HIS A 284 -12.02 13.08 33.12
N HIS A 285 -13.02 12.39 32.55
CA HIS A 285 -12.89 10.97 32.20
C HIS A 285 -11.89 10.76 31.05
N VAL A 286 -11.87 11.67 30.08
CA VAL A 286 -10.91 11.61 28.96
C VAL A 286 -9.50 11.83 29.48
N TRP A 287 -9.32 12.85 30.33
CA TRP A 287 -8.02 13.12 30.95
C TRP A 287 -7.54 11.95 31.83
N SER A 288 -8.44 11.35 32.62
CA SER A 288 -8.15 10.17 33.43
C SER A 288 -7.75 8.96 32.57
N ALA A 289 -8.39 8.75 31.43
CA ALA A 289 -8.02 7.69 30.49
C ALA A 289 -6.62 7.92 29.89
N VAL A 290 -6.29 9.17 29.52
CA VAL A 290 -4.96 9.54 29.04
C VAL A 290 -3.90 9.35 30.12
N GLN A 291 -4.17 9.75 31.36
CA GLN A 291 -3.29 9.50 32.51
C GLN A 291 -3.08 8.01 32.75
N THR A 292 -4.17 7.22 32.72
CA THR A 292 -4.10 5.76 32.88
C THR A 292 -3.26 5.11 31.78
N TRP A 293 -3.38 5.59 30.54
CA TRP A 293 -2.54 5.14 29.44
C TRP A 293 -1.07 5.56 29.61
N ALA A 294 -0.82 6.81 30.00
CA ALA A 294 0.53 7.33 30.24
C ALA A 294 1.26 6.57 31.37
N ASP A 295 0.51 6.13 32.38
CA ASP A 295 1.03 5.33 33.49
C ASP A 295 1.15 3.83 33.16
N SER A 296 0.61 3.38 32.03
CA SER A 296 0.61 1.97 31.63
C SER A 296 2.02 1.45 31.26
N ASP A 297 2.18 0.14 31.32
CA ASP A 297 3.44 -0.51 30.93
C ASP A 297 3.61 -0.57 29.40
N THR A 298 2.56 -0.31 28.61
CA THR A 298 2.59 -0.35 27.14
C THR A 298 2.83 1.01 26.50
N VAL A 299 2.85 2.11 27.27
CA VAL A 299 2.95 3.49 26.73
C VAL A 299 4.10 3.68 25.74
N TRP A 300 5.26 3.06 25.99
CA TRP A 300 6.42 3.16 25.12
C TRP A 300 6.26 2.38 23.82
N ALA A 301 5.73 1.16 23.89
CA ALA A 301 5.41 0.36 22.72
C ALA A 301 4.34 1.05 21.87
N ASP A 302 3.33 1.63 22.51
CA ASP A 302 2.25 2.37 21.85
C ASP A 302 2.77 3.62 21.15
N SER A 303 3.57 4.43 21.86
CA SER A 303 4.18 5.64 21.31
C SER A 303 5.12 5.32 20.15
N ALA A 304 5.92 4.26 20.28
CA ALA A 304 6.76 3.77 19.19
C ALA A 304 5.92 3.30 18.00
N THR A 305 4.84 2.57 18.23
CA THR A 305 3.94 2.10 17.16
C THR A 305 3.31 3.27 16.42
N ILE A 306 2.81 4.29 17.14
CA ILE A 306 2.24 5.50 16.54
C ILE A 306 3.31 6.24 15.71
N PHE A 307 4.52 6.39 16.25
CA PHE A 307 5.61 7.07 15.56
C PHE A 307 6.04 6.32 14.28
N ILE A 308 6.20 4.99 14.35
CA ILE A 308 6.55 4.17 13.20
C ILE A 308 5.43 4.20 12.16
N ALA A 309 4.16 4.11 12.58
CA ALA A 309 3.02 4.23 11.68
C ALA A 309 2.99 5.61 10.99
N PHE A 310 3.36 6.68 11.70
CA PHE A 310 3.48 8.02 11.15
C PHE A 310 4.60 8.12 10.10
N ILE A 311 5.78 7.56 10.37
CA ILE A 311 6.87 7.48 9.38
C ILE A 311 6.41 6.68 8.15
N ALA A 312 5.83 5.50 8.38
CA ALA A 312 5.33 4.62 7.34
C ALA A 312 4.27 5.28 6.46
N ALA A 313 3.34 6.04 7.07
CA ALA A 313 2.33 6.82 6.36
C ALA A 313 2.96 7.96 5.57
N THR A 314 3.86 8.73 6.20
CA THR A 314 4.52 9.88 5.56
C THR A 314 5.30 9.44 4.32
N ALA A 315 6.10 8.38 4.42
CA ALA A 315 6.83 7.83 3.28
C ALA A 315 5.87 7.44 2.13
N ARG A 316 4.78 6.72 2.43
CA ARG A 316 3.78 6.26 1.46
C ARG A 316 3.08 7.40 0.73
N PHE A 317 2.61 8.41 1.47
CA PHE A 317 1.88 9.53 0.88
C PHE A 317 2.80 10.53 0.16
N LEU A 318 4.05 10.67 0.60
CA LEU A 318 5.06 11.44 -0.14
C LEU A 318 5.40 10.81 -1.49
N MET A 319 5.47 9.48 -1.58
CA MET A 319 5.79 8.77 -2.83
C MET A 319 4.75 8.97 -3.93
N ILE A 320 3.48 9.22 -3.56
CA ILE A 320 2.40 9.44 -4.54
C ILE A 320 2.15 10.92 -4.83
N ARG A 321 2.88 11.81 -4.15
CA ARG A 321 2.70 13.24 -4.28
C ARG A 321 3.08 13.68 -5.68
N GLY A 322 2.15 14.34 -6.36
CA GLY A 322 2.33 14.81 -7.73
C GLY A 322 2.06 13.74 -8.81
N LEU A 323 1.62 12.53 -8.45
CA LEU A 323 1.13 11.56 -9.43
C LEU A 323 -0.32 11.87 -9.83
N GLU A 324 -0.55 12.00 -11.13
CA GLU A 324 -1.89 12.21 -11.68
C GLU A 324 -2.69 10.90 -11.75
N MET A 325 -2.01 9.78 -11.99
CA MET A 325 -2.61 8.45 -12.14
C MET A 325 -1.81 7.36 -11.44
N PRO A 326 -2.46 6.25 -11.02
CA PRO A 326 -1.77 5.11 -10.45
C PRO A 326 -0.89 4.40 -11.49
N LEU A 327 0.25 3.87 -11.03
CA LEU A 327 1.28 3.27 -11.88
C LEU A 327 0.85 1.90 -12.42
N TRP A 328 1.36 1.54 -13.61
CA TRP A 328 1.17 0.25 -14.27
C TRP A 328 -0.23 -0.03 -14.84
N ASP A 329 -0.31 -0.95 -15.79
CA ASP A 329 -1.52 -1.20 -16.59
C ASP A 329 -2.71 -1.74 -15.76
N ASP A 330 -2.44 -2.62 -14.79
CA ASP A 330 -3.48 -3.19 -13.91
C ASP A 330 -4.23 -2.08 -13.15
N SER A 331 -3.52 -1.02 -12.75
CA SER A 331 -4.10 0.11 -12.04
C SER A 331 -5.15 0.85 -12.85
N VAL A 332 -4.95 0.97 -14.17
CA VAL A 332 -5.92 1.59 -15.08
C VAL A 332 -7.21 0.77 -15.10
N GLN A 333 -7.11 -0.56 -15.17
CA GLN A 333 -8.27 -1.44 -15.13
C GLN A 333 -9.02 -1.37 -13.79
N HIS A 334 -8.28 -1.29 -12.68
CA HIS A 334 -8.87 -1.07 -11.37
C HIS A 334 -9.62 0.28 -11.28
N ALA A 335 -9.11 1.33 -11.95
CA ALA A 335 -9.79 2.60 -12.01
C ALA A 335 -11.10 2.50 -12.80
N VAL A 336 -11.09 1.83 -13.96
CA VAL A 336 -12.30 1.63 -14.77
C VAL A 336 -13.38 0.86 -13.99
N ILE A 337 -13.02 -0.24 -13.32
CA ILE A 337 -13.98 -1.02 -12.51
C ILE A 337 -14.56 -0.17 -11.38
N THR A 338 -13.70 0.56 -10.66
CA THR A 338 -14.14 1.41 -9.54
C THR A 338 -15.06 2.52 -10.03
N ARG A 339 -14.77 3.11 -11.20
CA ARG A 339 -15.62 4.12 -11.84
C ARG A 339 -16.99 3.53 -12.20
N ARG A 340 -17.04 2.33 -12.77
CA ARG A 340 -18.29 1.62 -13.06
C ARG A 340 -19.13 1.35 -11.81
N ILE A 341 -18.48 1.02 -10.69
CA ILE A 341 -19.17 0.86 -9.40
C ILE A 341 -19.78 2.19 -8.94
N MET A 342 -19.03 3.29 -9.06
CA MET A 342 -19.51 4.62 -8.69
C MET A 342 -20.69 5.07 -9.56
N GLU A 343 -20.60 4.89 -10.88
CA GLU A 343 -21.66 5.23 -11.83
C GLU A 343 -22.93 4.39 -11.62
N SER A 344 -22.76 3.13 -11.24
CA SER A 344 -23.88 2.20 -11.01
C SER A 344 -24.46 2.29 -9.61
N GLY A 345 -23.82 3.00 -8.67
CA GLY A 345 -24.23 3.05 -7.26
C GLY A 345 -23.99 1.75 -6.47
N GLY A 346 -23.16 0.83 -6.97
CA GLY A 346 -22.93 -0.49 -6.39
C GLY A 346 -22.25 -1.44 -7.38
N LEU A 347 -22.36 -2.75 -7.16
CA LEU A 347 -21.91 -3.71 -8.17
C LEU A 347 -22.75 -3.57 -9.45
N PHE A 348 -22.19 -4.04 -10.57
CA PHE A 348 -22.78 -3.87 -11.89
C PHE A 348 -22.63 -5.14 -12.72
N GLN A 349 -23.44 -5.24 -13.78
CA GLN A 349 -23.42 -6.37 -14.70
C GLN A 349 -22.94 -5.96 -16.09
N SER A 350 -23.38 -4.81 -16.59
CA SER A 350 -23.04 -4.32 -17.93
C SER A 350 -21.81 -3.43 -17.91
N TRP A 351 -20.87 -3.72 -18.79
CA TRP A 351 -19.69 -2.90 -19.02
C TRP A 351 -19.92 -1.77 -20.03
N LEU A 352 -21.12 -1.64 -20.61
CA LEU A 352 -21.43 -0.53 -21.51
C LEU A 352 -21.33 0.83 -20.78
N PRO A 353 -20.78 1.87 -21.44
CA PRO A 353 -20.32 1.91 -22.83
C PRO A 353 -18.85 1.49 -23.06
N TYR A 354 -18.12 1.07 -22.02
CA TYR A 354 -16.67 0.79 -22.09
C TYR A 354 -16.33 -0.48 -22.85
N SER A 355 -17.16 -1.51 -22.73
CA SER A 355 -16.96 -2.78 -23.42
C SER A 355 -18.30 -3.50 -23.63
N PRO A 356 -18.46 -4.28 -24.71
CA PRO A 356 -19.66 -5.09 -24.94
C PRO A 356 -19.81 -6.28 -23.97
N HIS A 357 -18.91 -6.45 -23.00
CA HIS A 357 -19.05 -7.48 -21.97
C HIS A 357 -20.31 -7.25 -21.11
N THR A 358 -21.09 -8.32 -20.94
CA THR A 358 -22.38 -8.28 -20.22
C THR A 358 -22.30 -8.82 -18.80
N THR A 359 -21.09 -9.15 -18.31
CA THR A 359 -20.89 -9.77 -17.00
C THR A 359 -19.66 -9.24 -16.28
N PHE A 360 -19.81 -8.94 -14.98
CA PHE A 360 -18.70 -8.70 -14.07
C PHE A 360 -18.42 -9.98 -13.26
N SER A 361 -17.22 -10.55 -13.38
CA SER A 361 -16.83 -11.82 -12.75
C SER A 361 -15.51 -11.74 -11.98
N PHE A 362 -15.04 -10.53 -11.71
CA PHE A 362 -13.78 -10.27 -11.04
C PHE A 362 -14.00 -10.07 -9.54
N HIS A 363 -13.00 -10.39 -8.72
CA HIS A 363 -13.04 -10.06 -7.29
C HIS A 363 -13.07 -8.54 -7.13
N PHE A 364 -13.88 -8.04 -6.20
CA PHE A 364 -14.28 -6.64 -6.18
C PHE A 364 -14.07 -5.95 -4.83
N GLY A 365 -13.50 -6.67 -3.86
CA GLY A 365 -13.36 -6.14 -2.51
C GLY A 365 -12.51 -4.87 -2.43
N PHE A 366 -11.44 -4.78 -3.25
CA PHE A 366 -10.67 -3.55 -3.39
C PHE A 366 -11.50 -2.43 -4.02
N HIS A 367 -12.17 -2.69 -5.14
CA HIS A 367 -12.90 -1.66 -5.90
C HIS A 367 -14.07 -1.07 -5.12
N ILE A 368 -14.80 -1.87 -4.34
CA ILE A 368 -15.84 -1.36 -3.45
C ILE A 368 -15.24 -0.43 -2.40
N ASN A 369 -14.14 -0.82 -1.75
CA ASN A 369 -13.51 0.04 -0.75
C ASN A 369 -12.86 1.29 -1.38
N SER A 370 -12.38 1.23 -2.61
CA SER A 370 -11.94 2.40 -3.38
C SER A 370 -13.10 3.32 -3.77
N ALA A 371 -14.28 2.76 -4.11
CA ALA A 371 -15.50 3.54 -4.33
C ALA A 371 -16.00 4.20 -3.03
N VAL A 372 -15.93 3.50 -1.90
CA VAL A 372 -16.19 4.07 -0.56
C VAL A 372 -15.26 5.25 -0.28
N PHE A 373 -13.97 5.09 -0.56
CA PHE A 373 -12.99 6.18 -0.44
C PHE A 373 -13.38 7.36 -1.34
N ALA A 374 -13.72 7.11 -2.61
CA ALA A 374 -14.10 8.15 -3.57
C ALA A 374 -15.39 8.88 -3.17
N TRP A 375 -16.45 8.18 -2.76
CA TRP A 375 -17.71 8.79 -2.30
C TRP A 375 -17.53 9.70 -1.07
N VAL A 376 -16.57 9.38 -0.19
CA VAL A 376 -16.30 10.15 1.02
C VAL A 376 -15.40 11.35 0.75
N THR A 377 -14.41 11.20 -0.13
CA THR A 377 -13.42 12.25 -0.41
C THR A 377 -13.82 13.19 -1.54
N GLY A 378 -14.73 12.74 -2.42
CA GLY A 378 -15.04 13.43 -3.68
C GLY A 378 -13.95 13.31 -4.73
N PHE A 379 -12.95 12.43 -4.53
CA PHE A 379 -11.90 12.22 -5.52
C PHE A 379 -12.43 11.53 -6.77
N ASP A 380 -11.82 11.87 -7.90
CA ASP A 380 -11.96 11.06 -9.09
C ASP A 380 -11.35 9.67 -8.87
N THR A 381 -11.64 8.75 -9.78
CA THR A 381 -11.26 7.36 -9.58
C THR A 381 -9.75 7.13 -9.57
N PRO A 382 -8.94 7.70 -10.48
CA PRO A 382 -7.48 7.59 -10.42
C PRO A 382 -6.89 8.07 -9.08
N GLN A 383 -7.31 9.24 -8.58
CA GLN A 383 -6.82 9.75 -7.29
C GLN A 383 -7.34 8.91 -6.12
N ALA A 384 -8.58 8.43 -6.16
CA ALA A 384 -9.10 7.53 -5.14
C ALA A 384 -8.28 6.22 -5.03
N LEU A 385 -7.78 5.70 -6.16
CA LEU A 385 -6.91 4.53 -6.18
C LEU A 385 -5.52 4.83 -5.63
N LEU A 386 -4.91 5.97 -5.98
CA LEU A 386 -3.61 6.38 -5.47
C LEU A 386 -3.64 6.55 -3.94
N TRP A 387 -4.55 7.39 -3.46
CA TRP A 387 -4.65 7.73 -2.03
C TRP A 387 -5.25 6.59 -1.21
N GLY A 388 -6.31 5.95 -1.72
CA GLY A 388 -6.92 4.77 -1.08
C GLY A 388 -5.97 3.58 -1.07
N GLY A 389 -5.23 3.35 -2.16
CA GLY A 389 -4.20 2.32 -2.25
C GLY A 389 -3.12 2.46 -1.19
N GLN A 390 -2.59 3.67 -0.98
CA GLN A 390 -1.61 3.92 0.09
C GLN A 390 -2.20 3.78 1.50
N LEU A 391 -3.45 4.20 1.70
CA LEU A 391 -4.15 3.97 2.96
C LEU A 391 -4.29 2.47 3.26
N PHE A 392 -4.74 1.69 2.28
CA PHE A 392 -4.85 0.24 2.43
C PHE A 392 -3.48 -0.42 2.59
N ASN A 393 -2.43 0.13 1.98
CA ASN A 393 -1.05 -0.28 2.19
C ASN A 393 -0.62 -0.13 3.65
N LEU A 394 -0.92 1.03 4.24
CA LEU A 394 -0.69 1.27 5.67
C LEU A 394 -1.55 0.34 6.53
N PHE A 395 -2.82 0.13 6.18
CA PHE A 395 -3.70 -0.78 6.90
C PHE A 395 -3.18 -2.22 6.89
N ALA A 396 -2.61 -2.71 5.79
CA ALA A 396 -2.05 -4.07 5.71
C ALA A 396 -0.93 -4.31 6.74
N VAL A 397 -0.20 -3.25 7.10
CA VAL A 397 0.81 -3.26 8.16
C VAL A 397 0.14 -3.20 9.54
N LEU A 398 -0.78 -2.26 9.73
CA LEU A 398 -1.44 -2.05 11.04
C LEU A 398 -2.26 -3.26 11.46
N THR A 399 -2.96 -3.94 10.55
CA THR A 399 -3.78 -5.12 10.88
C THR A 399 -2.97 -6.30 11.38
N LEU A 400 -1.68 -6.41 11.03
CA LEU A 400 -0.78 -7.42 11.58
C LEU A 400 -0.51 -7.23 13.08
N TYR A 401 -0.63 -5.99 13.60
CA TYR A 401 -0.44 -5.68 15.02
C TYR A 401 -1.33 -6.56 15.90
N ALA A 402 -2.60 -6.77 15.52
CA ALA A 402 -3.54 -7.56 16.31
C ALA A 402 -3.04 -9.00 16.53
N LEU A 403 -2.54 -9.64 15.48
CA LEU A 403 -2.02 -11.00 15.59
C LEU A 403 -0.70 -11.04 16.34
N ALA A 404 0.24 -10.13 16.05
CA ALA A 404 1.53 -10.04 16.74
C ALA A 404 1.36 -9.81 18.26
N TYR A 405 0.44 -8.91 18.63
CA TYR A 405 0.07 -8.65 20.02
C TYR A 405 -0.39 -9.94 20.72
N ARG A 406 -1.18 -10.78 20.04
CA ARG A 406 -1.63 -12.05 20.60
C ARG A 406 -0.56 -13.13 20.69
N LEU A 407 0.50 -13.02 19.90
CA LEU A 407 1.63 -13.94 19.99
C LEU A 407 2.51 -13.60 21.20
N LYS A 408 2.82 -12.32 21.44
CA LYS A 408 3.81 -11.91 22.47
C LYS A 408 3.61 -10.54 23.15
N GLY A 409 2.55 -9.80 22.86
CA GLY A 409 2.23 -8.52 23.53
C GLY A 409 2.61 -7.27 22.74
N ALA A 410 2.61 -6.11 23.42
CA ALA A 410 2.67 -4.80 22.77
C ALA A 410 3.94 -4.58 21.93
N TRP A 411 5.12 -4.98 22.43
CA TRP A 411 6.37 -4.86 21.67
C TRP A 411 6.41 -5.74 20.43
N ALA A 412 5.83 -6.94 20.44
CA ALA A 412 5.66 -7.72 19.22
C ALA A 412 4.75 -6.99 18.22
N GLY A 413 3.68 -6.35 18.70
CA GLY A 413 2.86 -5.44 17.89
C GLY A 413 3.67 -4.29 17.28
N THR A 414 4.54 -3.64 18.04
CA THR A 414 5.40 -2.56 17.54
C THR A 414 6.39 -3.05 16.48
N ILE A 415 7.05 -4.18 16.75
CA ILE A 415 8.07 -4.72 15.84
C ILE A 415 7.44 -5.24 14.55
N VAL A 416 6.23 -5.81 14.55
CA VAL A 416 5.58 -6.22 13.30
C VAL A 416 5.30 -5.00 12.41
N VAL A 417 4.90 -3.88 13.01
CA VAL A 417 4.66 -2.61 12.30
C VAL A 417 5.96 -2.02 11.76
N LEU A 418 7.07 -2.10 12.51
CA LEU A 418 8.40 -1.70 12.04
C LEU A 418 8.87 -2.56 10.86
N ALA A 419 8.83 -3.88 11.03
CA ALA A 419 9.33 -4.83 10.06
C ALA A 419 8.56 -4.73 8.74
N ALA A 420 7.23 -4.85 8.77
CA ALA A 420 6.39 -4.78 7.57
C ALA A 420 6.23 -3.35 7.02
N GLY A 421 6.25 -2.34 7.88
CA GLY A 421 5.98 -0.96 7.48
C GLY A 421 7.16 -0.20 6.91
N VAL A 422 8.38 -0.54 7.33
CA VAL A 422 9.61 0.21 7.05
C VAL A 422 10.75 -0.66 6.52
N MET A 423 10.95 -1.86 7.07
CA MET A 423 12.13 -2.68 6.73
C MET A 423 11.94 -3.57 5.50
N MET A 424 10.70 -3.96 5.22
CA MET A 424 10.36 -4.88 4.12
C MET A 424 9.82 -4.12 2.92
N GLU A 425 10.15 -4.63 1.73
CA GLU A 425 9.67 -4.10 0.45
C GLU A 425 8.15 -4.22 0.30
N PHE A 426 7.59 -5.35 0.76
CA PHE A 426 6.14 -5.57 0.79
C PHE A 426 5.58 -5.22 2.17
N PRO A 427 4.41 -4.54 2.22
CA PRO A 427 3.49 -4.29 1.11
C PRO A 427 3.77 -3.04 0.27
N LEU A 428 4.76 -2.19 0.62
CA LEU A 428 4.97 -0.86 0.03
C LEU A 428 4.94 -0.86 -1.51
N PHE A 429 5.60 -1.82 -2.14
CA PHE A 429 5.73 -1.86 -3.60
C PHE A 429 4.47 -2.30 -4.36
N TYR A 430 3.39 -2.75 -3.71
CA TYR A 430 2.16 -3.13 -4.43
C TYR A 430 1.56 -2.01 -5.27
N MET A 431 1.78 -0.76 -4.86
CA MET A 431 1.35 0.42 -5.61
C MET A 431 2.03 0.47 -7.01
N ASN A 432 3.31 0.08 -7.11
CA ASN A 432 4.08 0.14 -8.35
C ASN A 432 3.54 -0.79 -9.44
N TRP A 433 2.91 -1.91 -9.05
CA TRP A 433 2.39 -2.92 -9.98
C TRP A 433 0.86 -2.97 -10.04
N GLY A 434 0.17 -2.07 -9.34
CA GLY A 434 -1.29 -2.10 -9.26
C GLY A 434 -1.87 -3.36 -8.59
N ARG A 435 -1.12 -4.05 -7.72
CA ARG A 435 -1.55 -5.30 -7.02
C ARG A 435 -2.54 -5.03 -5.87
N TYR A 436 -3.44 -4.08 -6.09
CA TYR A 436 -4.36 -3.59 -5.09
C TYR A 436 -5.37 -4.61 -4.55
N PRO A 437 -5.90 -5.55 -5.36
CA PRO A 437 -6.80 -6.57 -4.81
C PRO A 437 -6.10 -7.53 -3.85
N GLN A 438 -4.88 -7.95 -4.19
CA GLN A 438 -4.04 -8.75 -3.30
C GLN A 438 -3.76 -8.00 -2.00
N LEU A 439 -3.39 -6.71 -2.10
CA LEU A 439 -3.21 -5.84 -0.95
C LEU A 439 -4.46 -5.81 -0.05
N MET A 440 -5.66 -5.56 -0.60
CA MET A 440 -6.90 -5.53 0.17
C MET A 440 -7.16 -6.88 0.87
N GLY A 441 -6.92 -7.99 0.17
CA GLY A 441 -6.96 -9.32 0.76
C GLY A 441 -6.05 -9.45 1.99
N GLN A 442 -4.84 -8.90 1.92
CA GLN A 442 -3.84 -8.91 2.99
C GLN A 442 -4.07 -7.88 4.10
N VAL A 443 -4.97 -6.90 3.91
CA VAL A 443 -5.47 -6.08 5.02
C VAL A 443 -6.44 -6.88 5.88
N ILE A 444 -7.36 -7.61 5.25
CA ILE A 444 -8.43 -8.32 5.96
C ILE A 444 -7.92 -9.63 6.58
N LEU A 445 -7.06 -10.35 5.87
CA LEU A 445 -6.57 -11.68 6.23
C LEU A 445 -5.95 -11.77 7.64
N PRO A 446 -5.06 -10.85 8.09
CA PRO A 446 -4.51 -10.87 9.44
C PRO A 446 -5.59 -10.84 10.54
N ILE A 447 -6.71 -10.15 10.30
CA ILE A 447 -7.81 -10.08 11.27
C ILE A 447 -8.65 -11.37 11.26
N ALA A 448 -8.80 -12.02 10.10
CA ALA A 448 -9.37 -13.38 10.06
C ALA A 448 -8.50 -14.39 10.83
N MET A 449 -7.17 -14.28 10.69
CA MET A 449 -6.20 -15.11 11.44
C MET A 449 -6.24 -14.82 12.94
N TRP A 450 -6.34 -13.54 13.32
CA TRP A 450 -6.54 -13.11 14.71
C TRP A 450 -7.83 -13.70 15.29
N TRP A 451 -8.95 -13.64 14.56
CA TRP A 451 -10.22 -14.21 14.99
C TRP A 451 -10.10 -15.72 15.24
N THR A 452 -9.39 -16.42 14.36
CA THR A 452 -9.06 -17.84 14.50
C THR A 452 -8.21 -18.11 15.73
N TRP A 453 -7.15 -17.33 15.93
CA TRP A 453 -6.27 -17.44 17.08
C TRP A 453 -7.05 -17.28 18.39
N VAL A 454 -7.86 -16.21 18.51
CA VAL A 454 -8.68 -15.94 19.70
C VAL A 454 -9.73 -17.03 19.91
N THR A 455 -10.31 -17.58 18.85
CA THR A 455 -11.30 -18.66 18.94
C THR A 455 -10.71 -19.97 19.45
N LEU A 456 -9.44 -20.27 19.12
CA LEU A 456 -8.80 -21.55 19.43
C LEU A 456 -7.96 -21.54 20.71
N ASN A 457 -7.25 -20.44 21.00
CA ASN A 457 -6.28 -20.36 22.10
C ASN A 457 -6.84 -19.77 23.39
N ASP A 458 -7.79 -18.84 23.31
CA ASP A 458 -8.32 -18.28 24.53
C ASP A 458 -9.39 -19.24 25.12
N ASP A 459 -9.32 -19.53 26.42
CA ASP A 459 -10.30 -20.31 27.21
C ASP A 459 -11.62 -19.56 27.39
N HIS A 460 -12.08 -18.92 26.32
CA HIS A 460 -13.32 -18.21 26.21
C HIS A 460 -14.43 -19.21 25.91
N ALA A 461 -14.66 -20.13 26.85
CA ALA A 461 -15.64 -21.22 26.79
C ALA A 461 -17.11 -20.78 26.64
N LYS A 462 -17.38 -19.55 26.21
CA LYS A 462 -18.70 -19.03 25.80
C LYS A 462 -18.69 -18.28 24.45
N SER A 463 -17.53 -18.10 23.80
CA SER A 463 -17.45 -17.40 22.50
C SER A 463 -18.26 -18.10 21.41
N TYR A 464 -18.26 -19.43 21.43
CA TYR A 464 -18.99 -20.31 20.50
C TYR A 464 -20.53 -20.26 20.59
N ARG A 465 -21.09 -19.48 21.53
CA ARG A 465 -22.54 -19.24 21.64
C ARG A 465 -22.95 -17.86 21.11
N ASN A 466 -21.99 -16.99 20.82
CA ASN A 466 -22.27 -15.66 20.35
C ASN A 466 -22.41 -15.66 18.83
N LEU A 467 -23.65 -15.58 18.33
CA LEU A 467 -23.95 -15.51 16.90
C LEU A 467 -23.17 -14.38 16.23
N PHE A 468 -23.02 -13.22 16.88
CA PHE A 468 -22.31 -12.10 16.28
C PHE A 468 -20.80 -12.34 16.14
N TRP A 469 -20.19 -13.13 17.02
CA TRP A 469 -18.79 -13.55 16.87
C TRP A 469 -18.60 -14.46 15.63
N ILE A 470 -19.56 -15.36 15.40
CA ILE A 470 -19.59 -16.26 14.24
C ILE A 470 -19.79 -15.45 12.96
N ILE A 471 -20.73 -14.50 12.96
CA ILE A 471 -20.95 -13.57 11.84
C ILE A 471 -19.68 -12.76 11.56
N GLY A 472 -19.03 -12.20 12.59
CA GLY A 472 -17.77 -11.45 12.43
C GLY A 472 -16.67 -12.28 11.78
N GLY A 473 -16.47 -13.53 12.23
CA GLY A 473 -15.52 -14.45 11.61
C GLY A 473 -15.85 -14.77 10.15
N ALA A 474 -17.13 -15.04 9.86
CA ALA A 474 -17.60 -15.31 8.51
C ALA A 474 -17.40 -14.11 7.58
N THR A 475 -17.73 -12.90 8.05
CA THR A 475 -17.53 -11.65 7.33
C THR A 475 -16.06 -11.42 6.99
N LEU A 476 -15.13 -11.67 7.91
CA LEU A 476 -13.68 -11.54 7.66
C LEU A 476 -13.18 -12.55 6.63
N ILE A 477 -13.59 -13.82 6.74
CA ILE A 477 -13.18 -14.87 5.79
C ILE A 477 -13.71 -14.55 4.39
N VAL A 478 -15.01 -14.24 4.27
CA VAL A 478 -15.63 -13.91 2.96
C VAL A 478 -15.07 -12.60 2.41
N GLY A 479 -14.88 -11.58 3.25
CA GLY A 479 -14.28 -10.30 2.85
C GLY A 479 -12.88 -10.47 2.27
N SER A 480 -12.04 -11.29 2.90
CA SER A 480 -10.71 -11.61 2.37
C SER A 480 -10.77 -12.34 1.03
N ALA A 481 -11.68 -13.31 0.89
CA ALA A 481 -11.85 -14.11 -0.32
C ALA A 481 -12.38 -13.28 -1.50
N LEU A 482 -13.36 -12.41 -1.26
CA LEU A 482 -13.93 -11.52 -2.28
C LEU A 482 -13.04 -10.32 -2.61
N SER A 483 -12.04 -10.03 -1.77
CA SER A 483 -10.97 -9.08 -2.10
C SER A 483 -9.97 -9.68 -3.05
N TYR A 484 -9.60 -10.95 -2.84
CA TYR A 484 -8.71 -11.68 -3.73
C TYR A 484 -8.88 -13.19 -3.57
N TYR A 485 -9.24 -13.89 -4.65
CA TYR A 485 -9.60 -15.32 -4.62
C TYR A 485 -8.48 -16.26 -4.15
N LYS A 486 -7.24 -15.77 -4.01
CA LYS A 486 -6.10 -16.55 -3.51
C LYS A 486 -5.94 -16.48 -1.98
N MET A 487 -6.64 -15.57 -1.29
CA MET A 487 -6.58 -15.44 0.17
C MET A 487 -7.06 -16.67 0.95
N PRO A 488 -8.07 -17.45 0.49
CA PRO A 488 -8.46 -18.69 1.15
C PRO A 488 -7.30 -19.68 1.31
N PHE A 489 -6.39 -19.80 0.33
CA PHE A 489 -5.21 -20.66 0.45
C PHE A 489 -4.25 -20.18 1.54
N HIS A 490 -4.04 -18.87 1.65
CA HIS A 490 -3.19 -18.28 2.68
C HIS A 490 -3.78 -18.47 4.09
N TYR A 491 -5.09 -18.29 4.21
CA TYR A 491 -5.83 -18.54 5.44
C TYR A 491 -5.76 -20.02 5.83
N MET A 492 -5.99 -20.93 4.89
CA MET A 492 -5.92 -22.37 5.14
C MET A 492 -4.52 -22.81 5.57
N ALA A 493 -3.47 -22.29 4.93
CA ALA A 493 -2.09 -22.53 5.33
C ALA A 493 -1.83 -22.10 6.78
N PHE A 494 -2.39 -20.97 7.22
CA PHE A 494 -2.28 -20.53 8.61
C PHE A 494 -3.05 -21.43 9.58
N VAL A 495 -4.26 -21.85 9.22
CA VAL A 495 -5.06 -22.79 10.02
C VAL A 495 -4.33 -24.13 10.17
N MET A 496 -3.71 -24.64 9.10
CA MET A 496 -2.88 -25.84 9.13
C MET A 496 -1.65 -25.66 10.04
N ALA A 497 -0.94 -24.54 9.91
CA ALA A 497 0.21 -24.22 10.77
C ALA A 497 -0.17 -24.17 12.25
N LEU A 498 -1.32 -23.56 12.55
CA LEU A 498 -1.87 -23.50 13.90
C LEU A 498 -2.23 -24.90 14.41
N GLY A 499 -2.86 -25.72 13.58
CA GLY A 499 -3.17 -27.12 13.88
C GLY A 499 -1.92 -27.95 14.22
N ILE A 500 -0.89 -27.86 13.38
CA ILE A 500 0.41 -28.55 13.57
C ILE A 500 1.08 -28.09 14.87
N ALA A 501 1.14 -26.78 15.12
CA ALA A 501 1.70 -26.23 16.35
C ALA A 501 0.92 -26.65 17.62
N MET A 502 -0.38 -26.97 17.48
CA MET A 502 -1.27 -27.38 18.57
C MET A 502 -1.32 -28.88 18.84
N VAL A 503 -0.65 -29.73 18.03
CA VAL A 503 -0.70 -31.21 18.17
C VAL A 503 -0.29 -31.70 19.55
N LYS A 504 0.68 -31.06 20.20
CA LYS A 504 1.11 -31.41 21.58
C LYS A 504 0.06 -31.10 22.65
N THR A 505 -0.94 -30.28 22.35
CA THR A 505 -2.07 -29.94 23.23
C THR A 505 -3.36 -30.57 22.70
N ALA A 506 -3.30 -31.83 22.26
CA ALA A 506 -4.37 -32.59 21.58
C ALA A 506 -5.78 -32.47 22.21
N ARG A 507 -5.87 -32.20 23.52
CA ARG A 507 -7.13 -31.91 24.22
C ARG A 507 -7.93 -30.74 23.61
N ASN A 508 -7.26 -29.73 23.04
CA ASN A 508 -7.91 -28.57 22.44
C ASN A 508 -8.47 -28.84 21.04
N LEU A 509 -7.86 -29.75 20.27
CA LEU A 509 -8.31 -30.12 18.93
C LEU A 509 -9.52 -31.08 18.97
N LEU A 510 -9.71 -31.77 20.10
CA LEU A 510 -10.85 -32.68 20.33
C LEU A 510 -12.06 -31.97 20.97
N ASP A 511 -11.99 -30.66 21.26
CA ASP A 511 -13.13 -29.92 21.82
C ASP A 511 -14.18 -29.61 20.73
N TRP A 512 -15.27 -30.38 20.76
CA TRP A 512 -16.42 -30.21 19.86
C TRP A 512 -16.99 -28.78 19.85
N ARG A 513 -16.87 -28.01 20.94
CA ARG A 513 -17.38 -26.63 21.00
C ARG A 513 -16.64 -25.71 20.03
N LYS A 514 -15.34 -25.93 19.85
CA LYS A 514 -14.51 -25.19 18.91
C LYS A 514 -14.89 -25.57 17.48
N TRP A 515 -15.00 -26.87 17.18
CA TRP A 515 -15.47 -27.37 15.88
C TRP A 515 -16.85 -26.84 15.50
N ARG A 516 -17.79 -26.79 16.46
CA ARG A 516 -19.11 -26.21 16.22
C ARG A 516 -19.04 -24.75 15.79
N THR A 517 -18.15 -23.97 16.39
CA THR A 517 -17.95 -22.56 15.98
C THR A 517 -17.46 -22.49 14.55
N TRP A 518 -16.47 -23.29 14.19
CA TRP A 518 -15.93 -23.36 12.84
C TRP A 518 -16.97 -23.79 11.81
N VAL A 519 -17.75 -24.84 12.11
CA VAL A 519 -18.83 -25.30 11.23
C VAL A 519 -19.89 -24.22 11.06
N LEU A 520 -20.33 -23.57 12.15
CA LEU A 520 -21.30 -22.49 12.05
C LEU A 520 -20.73 -21.28 11.30
N THR A 521 -19.45 -20.94 11.50
CA THR A 521 -18.77 -19.87 10.74
C THR A 521 -18.71 -20.23 9.26
N ALA A 522 -18.41 -21.47 8.91
CA ALA A 522 -18.40 -21.93 7.52
C ALA A 522 -19.79 -21.88 6.89
N VAL A 523 -20.84 -22.28 7.62
CA VAL A 523 -22.24 -22.18 7.16
C VAL A 523 -22.63 -20.72 6.94
N ILE A 524 -22.34 -19.82 7.89
CA ILE A 524 -22.64 -18.39 7.73
C ILE A 524 -21.80 -17.79 6.60
N ALA A 525 -20.53 -18.16 6.46
CA ALA A 525 -19.68 -17.72 5.36
C ALA A 525 -20.25 -18.14 3.99
N PHE A 526 -20.75 -19.38 3.90
CA PHE A 526 -21.43 -19.86 2.69
C PHE A 526 -22.68 -19.03 2.39
N ILE A 527 -23.50 -18.72 3.40
CA ILE A 527 -24.66 -17.83 3.24
C ILE A 527 -24.22 -16.46 2.73
N LEU A 528 -23.21 -15.84 3.36
CA LEU A 528 -22.75 -14.49 3.02
C LEU A 528 -22.19 -14.40 1.59
N ILE A 529 -21.51 -15.45 1.10
CA ILE A 529 -20.94 -15.49 -0.26
C ILE A 529 -21.93 -16.02 -1.31
N PHE A 530 -23.06 -16.60 -0.88
CA PHE A 530 -24.04 -17.23 -1.76
C PHE A 530 -24.51 -16.34 -2.93
N PRO A 531 -24.81 -15.03 -2.74
CA PRO A 531 -25.15 -14.14 -3.85
C PRO A 531 -24.11 -14.16 -4.97
N TRP A 532 -22.84 -14.09 -4.62
CA TRP A 532 -21.74 -14.10 -5.58
C TRP A 532 -21.58 -15.46 -6.26
N VAL A 533 -21.62 -16.55 -5.50
CA VAL A 533 -21.50 -17.91 -6.04
C VAL A 533 -22.65 -18.24 -6.99
N SER A 534 -23.88 -17.88 -6.63
CA SER A 534 -25.05 -18.10 -7.48
C SER A 534 -24.98 -17.29 -8.79
N MET A 535 -24.46 -16.06 -8.72
CA MET A 535 -24.19 -15.23 -9.89
C MET A 535 -23.16 -15.87 -10.82
N LEU A 536 -22.08 -16.45 -10.29
CA LEU A 536 -21.06 -17.15 -11.08
C LEU A 536 -21.60 -18.47 -11.65
N ALA A 537 -22.27 -19.28 -10.83
CA ALA A 537 -22.79 -20.61 -11.22
C ALA A 537 -23.85 -20.54 -12.31
N SER A 538 -24.80 -19.59 -12.19
CA SER A 538 -25.83 -19.35 -13.22
C SER A 538 -25.27 -18.93 -14.59
N ARG A 539 -23.98 -18.60 -14.67
CA ARG A 539 -23.30 -18.13 -15.88
C ARG A 539 -22.36 -19.17 -16.48
N VAL A 540 -21.77 -20.03 -15.65
CA VAL A 540 -21.02 -21.22 -16.12
C VAL A 540 -22.00 -22.28 -16.67
N LEU A 541 -23.20 -22.39 -16.10
CA LEU A 541 -24.21 -23.38 -16.48
C LEU A 541 -25.11 -22.98 -17.65
N LYS A 542 -25.02 -21.74 -18.17
CA LYS A 542 -25.66 -21.36 -19.43
C LYS A 542 -24.80 -21.88 -20.58
N PRO A 543 -25.28 -22.85 -21.39
CA PRO A 543 -24.50 -23.34 -22.51
C PRO A 543 -24.24 -22.18 -23.47
N LYS A 544 -22.97 -21.97 -23.83
CA LYS A 544 -22.57 -21.17 -24.99
C LYS A 544 -23.08 -21.88 -26.26
N ALA A 545 -24.37 -21.81 -26.54
CA ALA A 545 -24.83 -21.86 -27.92
C ALA A 545 -24.21 -20.62 -28.59
N THR A 546 -23.34 -20.81 -29.58
CA THR A 546 -22.58 -19.78 -30.33
C THR A 546 -21.27 -19.23 -29.72
N ALA A 547 -20.45 -20.09 -29.12
CA ALA A 547 -19.00 -19.84 -29.17
C ALA A 547 -18.33 -21.01 -29.90
N SER A 548 -18.10 -20.81 -31.20
CA SER A 548 -17.14 -21.56 -31.99
C SER A 548 -15.84 -21.73 -31.22
N SER A 549 -15.48 -22.98 -30.95
CA SER A 549 -14.11 -23.51 -30.95
C SER A 549 -12.99 -22.44 -30.85
N ALA A 550 -12.86 -21.80 -29.70
CA ALA A 550 -11.55 -21.36 -29.24
C ALA A 550 -10.99 -22.56 -28.47
N SER A 551 -10.17 -23.32 -29.19
CA SER A 551 -9.38 -24.45 -28.75
C SER A 551 -8.85 -24.27 -27.33
N ILE A 552 -9.49 -24.93 -26.37
CA ILE A 552 -8.73 -25.61 -25.33
C ILE A 552 -8.20 -26.86 -26.06
N GLU A 553 -7.05 -26.72 -26.71
CA GLU A 553 -6.30 -27.93 -27.04
C GLU A 553 -5.99 -28.63 -25.71
N PRO A 554 -6.32 -29.93 -25.56
CA PRO A 554 -5.66 -30.70 -24.55
C PRO A 554 -4.19 -30.77 -24.95
N VAL A 555 -3.32 -30.12 -24.19
CA VAL A 555 -1.88 -30.40 -24.22
C VAL A 555 -1.69 -31.84 -23.73
N VAL A 556 -1.97 -32.81 -24.61
CA VAL A 556 -1.70 -34.24 -24.43
C VAL A 556 -1.17 -34.76 -25.75
N ALA A 557 0.01 -34.28 -26.11
CA ALA A 557 0.93 -34.95 -27.03
C ALA A 557 2.38 -34.63 -26.62
N GLY A 558 2.64 -34.67 -25.32
CA GLY A 558 3.98 -34.61 -24.77
C GLY A 558 4.49 -36.01 -24.47
N SER A 559 5.75 -36.30 -24.80
CA SER A 559 6.39 -37.57 -24.45
C SER A 559 6.26 -37.85 -22.94
N PHE A 560 6.35 -39.12 -22.53
CA PHE A 560 6.33 -39.51 -21.10
C PHE A 560 7.30 -38.66 -20.25
N GLN A 561 8.39 -38.19 -20.86
CA GLN A 561 9.40 -37.32 -20.28
C GLN A 561 8.93 -35.87 -20.07
N SER A 562 8.11 -35.29 -20.96
CA SER A 562 7.54 -33.94 -20.74
C SER A 562 6.42 -33.95 -19.71
N THR A 563 5.69 -35.07 -19.58
CA THR A 563 4.67 -35.26 -18.54
C THR A 563 5.32 -35.43 -17.16
N ILE A 564 6.41 -36.20 -17.06
CA ILE A 564 7.22 -36.29 -15.85
C ILE A 564 7.88 -34.95 -15.51
N TYR A 565 8.41 -34.23 -16.50
CA TYR A 565 8.99 -32.91 -16.27
C TYR A 565 7.94 -31.94 -15.75
N ALA A 566 6.76 -31.85 -16.37
CA ALA A 566 5.67 -30.98 -15.92
C ALA A 566 5.13 -31.35 -14.53
N PHE A 567 5.10 -32.64 -14.17
CA PHE A 567 4.50 -33.11 -12.92
C PHE A 567 5.47 -33.20 -11.74
N LEU A 568 6.74 -33.58 -11.98
CA LEU A 568 7.74 -33.82 -10.94
C LEU A 568 8.89 -32.81 -10.93
N VAL A 569 9.20 -32.15 -12.05
CA VAL A 569 10.39 -31.28 -12.15
C VAL A 569 9.99 -29.80 -12.16
N ALA A 570 9.00 -29.40 -12.94
CA ALA A 570 8.54 -28.01 -13.05
C ALA A 570 8.11 -27.42 -11.70
N PRO A 571 7.33 -28.11 -10.83
CA PRO A 571 6.98 -27.57 -9.52
C PRO A 571 8.20 -27.44 -8.59
N PHE A 572 9.18 -28.33 -8.73
CA PHE A 572 10.44 -28.27 -7.98
C PHE A 572 11.39 -27.18 -8.50
N VAL A 573 11.42 -26.96 -9.81
CA VAL A 573 12.18 -25.86 -10.45
C VAL A 573 11.54 -24.52 -10.08
N GLU A 574 10.21 -24.41 -10.09
CA GLU A 574 9.51 -23.21 -9.61
C GLU A 574 9.75 -22.96 -8.12
N LEU A 575 9.75 -24.01 -7.30
CA LEU A 575 10.13 -23.92 -5.89
C LEU A 575 11.59 -23.45 -5.76
N TRP A 576 12.51 -24.02 -6.54
CA TRP A 576 13.92 -23.62 -6.51
C TRP A 576 14.11 -22.19 -6.97
N GLN A 577 13.50 -21.78 -8.08
CA GLN A 577 13.53 -20.38 -8.55
C GLN A 577 12.92 -19.43 -7.53
N GLN A 578 11.88 -19.84 -6.81
CA GLN A 578 11.33 -19.05 -5.71
C GLN A 578 12.29 -18.95 -4.54
N ILE A 579 12.93 -20.05 -4.12
CA ILE A 579 13.93 -20.04 -3.05
C ILE A 579 15.16 -19.23 -3.48
N GLU A 580 15.57 -19.35 -4.74
CA GLU A 580 16.69 -18.62 -5.33
C GLU A 580 16.37 -17.13 -5.38
N ALA A 581 15.27 -16.72 -6.01
CA ALA A 581 14.78 -15.34 -6.04
C ALA A 581 14.45 -14.77 -4.65
N PHE A 582 14.06 -15.62 -3.70
CA PHE A 582 13.99 -15.26 -2.29
C PHE A 582 15.42 -14.94 -1.81
N SER A 583 16.36 -15.88 -1.93
CA SER A 583 17.73 -15.78 -1.43
C SER A 583 18.63 -14.72 -2.09
N THR A 584 18.44 -14.41 -3.38
CA THR A 584 19.28 -13.46 -4.13
C THR A 584 18.94 -12.02 -3.85
N ASP A 585 17.66 -11.69 -3.63
CA ASP A 585 17.26 -10.29 -3.49
C ASP A 585 17.52 -9.74 -2.07
N PHE A 586 17.54 -10.58 -1.03
CA PHE A 586 17.80 -10.16 0.36
C PHE A 586 18.49 -11.21 1.27
N PRO A 587 19.71 -11.66 0.95
CA PRO A 587 20.36 -12.78 1.66
C PRO A 587 20.60 -12.53 3.15
N ALA A 588 20.96 -11.30 3.55
CA ALA A 588 21.29 -10.97 4.94
C ALA A 588 20.05 -10.97 5.86
N MET A 589 18.95 -10.33 5.44
CA MET A 589 17.70 -10.27 6.20
C MET A 589 17.06 -11.65 6.33
N GLN A 590 17.12 -12.48 5.30
CA GLN A 590 16.54 -13.82 5.32
C GLN A 590 17.37 -14.80 6.13
N THR A 591 18.70 -14.75 6.02
CA THR A 591 19.61 -15.53 6.88
C THR A 591 19.39 -15.15 8.33
N LEU A 592 19.29 -13.85 8.63
CA LEU A 592 18.98 -13.38 9.98
C LEU A 592 17.58 -13.80 10.43
N THR A 593 16.57 -13.79 9.56
CA THR A 593 15.21 -14.25 9.89
C THR A 593 15.15 -15.74 10.19
N LEU A 594 15.88 -16.56 9.42
CA LEU A 594 15.98 -18.00 9.65
C LEU A 594 16.74 -18.29 10.96
N LEU A 595 17.85 -17.60 11.21
CA LEU A 595 18.62 -17.72 12.46
C LEU A 595 17.78 -17.29 13.67
N LEU A 596 17.13 -16.11 13.60
CA LEU A 596 16.23 -15.63 14.63
C LEU A 596 15.03 -16.57 14.81
N GLY A 597 14.49 -17.13 13.75
CA GLY A 597 13.40 -18.11 13.80
C GLY A 597 13.80 -19.41 14.49
N ILE A 598 14.98 -19.95 14.17
CA ILE A 598 15.53 -21.16 14.80
C ILE A 598 15.81 -20.92 16.29
N ILE A 599 16.47 -19.80 16.62
CA ILE A 599 16.70 -19.39 18.02
C ILE A 599 15.35 -19.20 18.72
N ALA A 600 14.40 -18.53 18.10
CA ALA A 600 13.11 -18.25 18.70
C ALA A 600 12.29 -19.53 18.95
N VAL A 601 12.33 -20.53 18.06
CA VAL A 601 11.66 -21.82 18.25
C VAL A 601 12.25 -22.59 19.41
N VAL A 602 13.58 -22.61 19.52
CA VAL A 602 14.29 -23.32 20.59
C VAL A 602 14.01 -22.69 21.97
N TRP A 603 13.87 -21.37 22.04
CA TRP A 603 13.80 -20.64 23.30
C TRP A 603 12.39 -20.23 23.75
N TRP A 604 11.45 -19.99 22.83
CA TRP A 604 10.16 -19.33 23.15
C TRP A 604 8.90 -20.13 22.78
N GLY A 605 9.07 -21.36 22.32
CA GLY A 605 8.01 -22.36 22.20
C GLY A 605 6.97 -22.09 21.10
N ARG A 606 5.75 -22.56 21.33
CA ARG A 606 4.69 -22.72 20.30
C ARG A 606 4.26 -21.43 19.57
N ASN A 607 4.37 -20.26 20.21
CA ASN A 607 3.91 -19.00 19.61
C ASN A 607 4.81 -18.54 18.45
N VAL A 608 6.07 -18.99 18.43
CA VAL A 608 7.02 -18.72 17.34
C VAL A 608 6.86 -19.72 16.20
N ALA A 609 6.51 -20.97 16.54
CA ALA A 609 6.39 -22.04 15.57
C ALA A 609 5.29 -21.75 14.53
N VAL A 610 4.19 -21.08 14.92
CA VAL A 610 3.05 -20.83 14.01
C VAL A 610 3.45 -19.97 12.80
N PRO A 611 4.04 -18.77 12.94
CA PRO A 611 4.52 -18.00 11.79
C PRO A 611 5.52 -18.74 10.90
N ILE A 612 6.43 -19.54 11.49
CA ILE A 612 7.45 -20.29 10.73
C ILE A 612 6.81 -21.43 9.94
N ILE A 613 5.99 -22.25 10.59
CA ILE A 613 5.27 -23.35 9.91
C ILE A 613 4.35 -22.76 8.84
N TRP A 614 3.69 -21.63 9.12
CA TRP A 614 2.87 -20.95 8.13
C TRP A 614 3.67 -20.52 6.91
N MET A 615 4.84 -19.92 7.11
CA MET A 615 5.76 -19.56 6.02
C MET A 615 6.17 -20.79 5.19
N LEU A 616 6.56 -21.88 5.84
CA LEU A 616 6.97 -23.12 5.17
C LEU A 616 5.81 -23.74 4.35
N ILE A 617 4.59 -23.71 4.88
CA ILE A 617 3.41 -24.17 4.14
C ILE A 617 3.15 -23.25 2.94
N LEU A 618 3.21 -21.92 3.12
CA LEU A 618 3.01 -20.98 2.01
C LEU A 618 4.01 -21.20 0.87
N ILE A 619 5.30 -21.33 1.17
CA ILE A 619 6.37 -21.57 0.18
C ILE A 619 6.16 -22.89 -0.57
N SER A 620 5.54 -23.89 0.08
CA SER A 620 5.24 -25.18 -0.56
C SER A 620 3.91 -25.22 -1.33
N LEU A 621 3.02 -24.23 -1.16
CA LEU A 621 1.74 -24.20 -1.87
C LEU A 621 1.86 -24.27 -3.40
N PRO A 622 2.79 -23.56 -4.06
CA PRO A 622 2.94 -23.63 -5.51
C PRO A 622 3.22 -25.04 -6.03
N ILE A 623 3.77 -25.95 -5.22
CA ILE A 623 3.95 -27.35 -5.62
C ILE A 623 2.60 -27.99 -5.98
N LEU A 624 1.51 -27.55 -5.32
CA LEU A 624 0.16 -28.04 -5.58
C LEU A 624 -0.40 -27.57 -6.93
N SER A 625 0.11 -26.48 -7.54
CA SER A 625 -0.33 -26.02 -8.87
C SER A 625 0.03 -27.03 -9.96
N GLY A 626 1.12 -27.78 -9.77
CA GLY A 626 1.50 -28.91 -10.62
C GLY A 626 0.58 -30.13 -10.49
N LEU A 627 -0.23 -30.19 -9.42
CA LEU A 627 -1.27 -31.22 -9.28
C LEU A 627 -2.53 -30.77 -10.02
N SER A 628 -3.12 -31.65 -10.83
CA SER A 628 -4.37 -31.40 -11.56
C SER A 628 -5.62 -31.40 -10.67
N LEU A 629 -5.53 -30.78 -9.49
CA LEU A 629 -6.63 -30.65 -8.53
C LEU A 629 -7.47 -29.39 -8.85
N PRO A 630 -8.79 -29.41 -8.61
CA PRO A 630 -9.63 -28.24 -8.82
C PRO A 630 -9.14 -27.02 -8.01
N GLY A 631 -8.91 -25.90 -8.71
CA GLY A 631 -8.56 -24.62 -8.09
C GLY A 631 -7.07 -24.40 -7.80
N THR A 632 -6.20 -25.41 -7.94
CA THR A 632 -4.75 -25.23 -7.71
C THR A 632 -4.07 -24.35 -8.75
N PHE A 633 -4.66 -24.20 -9.94
CA PHE A 633 -4.24 -23.23 -10.97
C PHE A 633 -4.31 -21.77 -10.49
N LEU A 634 -5.02 -21.48 -9.40
CA LEU A 634 -5.06 -20.14 -8.79
C LEU A 634 -3.85 -19.88 -7.88
N ILE A 635 -3.03 -20.89 -7.58
CA ILE A 635 -1.86 -20.75 -6.70
C ILE A 635 -0.67 -20.36 -7.56
N GLU A 636 -0.27 -19.09 -7.47
CA GLU A 636 0.88 -18.55 -8.20
C GLU A 636 2.05 -18.23 -7.25
N ALA A 637 3.25 -18.65 -7.66
CA ALA A 637 4.53 -18.35 -7.03
C ALA A 637 4.68 -16.86 -6.64
N PHE A 638 4.38 -15.96 -7.58
CA PHE A 638 4.51 -14.52 -7.38
C PHE A 638 3.59 -14.01 -6.25
N THR A 639 2.35 -14.50 -6.19
CA THR A 639 1.41 -14.13 -5.11
C THR A 639 1.95 -14.58 -3.75
N ILE A 640 2.48 -15.81 -3.66
CA ILE A 640 3.05 -16.32 -2.41
C ILE A 640 4.24 -15.44 -2.00
N ARG A 641 5.21 -15.25 -2.90
CA ARG A 641 6.43 -14.47 -2.65
C ARG A 641 6.14 -13.09 -2.08
N THR A 642 5.24 -12.35 -2.72
CA THR A 642 4.85 -10.99 -2.30
C THR A 642 4.04 -10.97 -1.00
N SER A 643 3.45 -12.11 -0.58
CA SER A 643 2.73 -12.26 0.69
C SER A 643 3.62 -12.68 1.87
N LEU A 644 4.86 -13.11 1.63
CA LEU A 644 5.75 -13.66 2.68
C LEU A 644 6.16 -12.63 3.74
N TYR A 645 6.03 -11.33 3.47
CA TYR A 645 6.28 -10.30 4.49
C TYR A 645 5.39 -10.49 5.74
N MET A 646 4.18 -11.04 5.61
CA MET A 646 3.28 -11.28 6.74
C MET A 646 3.87 -12.29 7.75
N PRO A 647 4.19 -13.55 7.39
CA PRO A 647 4.84 -14.45 8.34
C PRO A 647 6.24 -13.98 8.74
N LEU A 648 7.03 -13.41 7.83
CA LEU A 648 8.38 -12.93 8.15
C LEU A 648 8.35 -11.85 9.24
N SER A 649 7.50 -10.82 9.07
CA SER A 649 7.37 -9.75 10.05
C SER A 649 6.85 -10.27 11.40
N LEU A 650 5.99 -11.30 11.42
CA LEU A 650 5.56 -11.96 12.65
C LEU A 650 6.68 -12.75 13.34
N ILE A 651 7.60 -13.36 12.58
CA ILE A 651 8.80 -14.01 13.15
C ILE A 651 9.67 -12.97 13.84
N TRP A 652 9.95 -11.85 13.17
CA TRP A 652 10.67 -10.71 13.74
C TRP A 652 9.99 -10.16 14.99
N ALA A 653 8.68 -9.97 14.92
CA ALA A 653 7.86 -9.48 16.02
C ALA A 653 7.99 -10.33 17.27
N VAL A 654 7.89 -11.65 17.11
CA VAL A 654 8.00 -12.58 18.23
C VAL A 654 9.44 -12.67 18.73
N ALA A 655 10.43 -12.70 17.83
CA ALA A 655 11.84 -12.88 18.21
C ALA A 655 12.40 -11.65 18.95
N VAL A 656 12.19 -10.45 18.40
CA VAL A 656 12.71 -9.20 18.99
C VAL A 656 11.79 -8.68 20.07
N GLY A 657 10.47 -8.74 19.87
CA GLY A 657 9.50 -8.25 20.85
C GLY A 657 9.41 -9.08 22.14
N THR A 658 10.10 -10.22 22.23
CA THR A 658 10.27 -10.95 23.50
C THR A 658 11.51 -10.48 24.28
N ILE A 659 12.48 -9.85 23.60
CA ILE A 659 13.70 -9.30 24.22
C ILE A 659 13.41 -7.92 24.82
N LEU A 660 12.55 -7.14 24.16
CA LEU A 660 12.07 -5.81 24.58
C LEU A 660 10.90 -5.92 25.55
#